data_AF-A0A1I0P010-F1
#
_entry.id   AF-A0A1I0P010-F1
#
_cell.length_a   1.000
_cell.length_b   1.000
_cell.length_c   1.000
_cell.angle_alpha   90.00
_cell.angle_beta   90.00
_cell.angle_gamma   90.00
#
_symmetry.space_group_name_H-M   'P 1'
#
loop_
_entity.id
_entity.type
_entity.pdbx_description
1 polymer ?
#
loop_
_entity_poly.entity_id
_entity_poly.type
_entity_poly.pdbx_seq_one_letter_code
_entity_poly.pdbx_strand_id
1 'polypeptide(L)'
;MSQNKRIFVEKRGIFDVESPKIFDEVKAVAPSIQNVKVYNVYDIFGLNDGEFEKVVNSTFVDPVTDILHTENPAKGINFGMEFLPGQYDQRADSAQQCIALLTENEKSKVRSGKLIEFEGVSESDLVKIKDLLINKVESQEKDLSILDIPAEEVPSKVIVHENFNSFNSDELEQFYNSHGFALGLDDLKFIQEYFKSEQRNPTETELKVLDTYWSDHCRHTTFETELSNIEFEGQFKHTLETIFNDYIEKRKFLGRELKPISLMDLATVCGRYFHKTGNLENLVVSDEINACTIQIEAEYDGKKEPWYLLFKNETHNHPTEIEPFGGASTCLGGAIRDPLSGRSYVFQAMRLTGAADVLEPVDKTLPGKLPQKTITKQAANGYSSYGNQIGLATTMVSEIYDEGYKAKRMEVGFVAGAVPVDWVRREKPEAGDSIIILGGATGRDGVGGASGSSKEQDETSIHTMSSEVQKGNAVEERKIQRLFRNPEVTRLIKKSNDFGAGGVSVAIGEIADSLEVNLDVLPLKYEGLNGTELAISESQERMAVVVEPKDKEQFIKFCEAENIVAVEVAKVTDSGRMQMFWKGDKIVDLSRAFLDTNGCSKSQEVKITHLNEVKEETPSFNEENFLKILSDKNVASQKGLLEMFDSSIGATTVAMPLGGKYQQTLMEGSVQTLPIIGAKNIETVSLASWGFDAEISKQNSLLGSSYAVVESVAKIVAMGGDYKNIRFSFQEYFEKLGQNPEKWGKPLASLLGAYDAQINFGLAAIGGKDSMSGTYQDLNVPPTLISFACANGEKKNIISPEFKNEGNKVYFFNHVAQENGLPNYDALKNIYELIFENIKAGKIVSVKTVKEGGVAVALAKMSFGNRLGAEITVDENVLLTKNIGSLIIESKEELSYVNLQLIGKVVADEVLTINQQPTTINKLLAANTDTFENLFPTVEKEKLTVEIDEKLNSINPRNIIIKKHGIAQPKVFAPVFPGTNCEYETLNAFAKEGAVISSLPLKNINHQLLDESIDAWVEEIKTSQILAFSGGFSAGDEPDGSAKFIVNVLKNEKMRNAVHELLDRDGMIIGICNGFQALVKSGLLPYGRIKDLDENSPTLAHNAIRRHISQMVNVRVVNDESPWLKGMKDQVFTIPVSHGEGRFMASETEIQKLYENGQIATQYLDLEGNIAHGMPFNPNNSLFGIEGITSPDGKIFGRMGHPERFAEGLMKNIPTANYHNVFKNGVEYFK
;
A
#
# COMPACT_ATOMS: atom_id res chain seq x y z
N MET A 1 -41.63 19.94 -4.51
CA MET A 1 -41.39 19.03 -5.64
C MET A 1 -39.89 18.88 -5.75
N SER A 2 -39.35 17.67 -5.86
CA SER A 2 -37.91 17.48 -6.09
C SER A 2 -37.52 18.03 -7.46
N GLN A 3 -36.40 18.74 -7.56
CA GLN A 3 -35.86 19.25 -8.82
C GLN A 3 -34.47 18.66 -9.06
N ASN A 4 -34.19 18.23 -10.29
CA ASN A 4 -32.84 17.83 -10.69
C ASN A 4 -32.01 19.11 -10.82
N LYS A 5 -30.80 19.13 -10.25
CA LYS A 5 -29.90 20.29 -10.28
C LYS A 5 -28.52 19.86 -10.75
N ARG A 6 -27.86 20.73 -11.52
CA ARG A 6 -26.43 20.64 -11.85
C ARG A 6 -25.73 21.85 -11.25
N ILE A 7 -24.62 21.61 -10.56
CA ILE A 7 -23.75 22.68 -10.04
C ILE A 7 -22.31 22.45 -10.48
N PHE A 8 -21.56 23.54 -10.54
CA PHE A 8 -20.13 23.53 -10.84
C PHE A 8 -19.38 24.18 -9.66
N VAL A 9 -18.33 23.53 -9.19
CA VAL A 9 -17.52 23.99 -8.06
C VAL A 9 -16.12 24.29 -8.55
N GLU A 10 -15.71 25.55 -8.38
CA GLU A 10 -14.40 26.06 -8.77
C GLU A 10 -13.51 26.24 -7.55
N LYS A 11 -12.25 25.80 -7.60
CA LYS A 11 -11.25 26.13 -6.57
C LYS A 11 -10.74 27.57 -6.75
N ARG A 12 -10.72 28.33 -5.65
CA ARG A 12 -10.22 29.72 -5.60
C ARG A 12 -8.69 29.76 -5.71
N GLY A 13 -8.18 30.47 -6.72
CA GLY A 13 -6.78 30.92 -6.79
C GLY A 13 -5.75 29.87 -6.35
N ILE A 14 -5.08 30.12 -5.23
CA ILE A 14 -3.99 29.28 -4.68
C ILE A 14 -4.42 27.90 -4.17
N PHE A 15 -5.72 27.66 -3.97
CA PHE A 15 -6.26 26.35 -3.59
C PHE A 15 -6.49 25.44 -4.80
N ASP A 16 -6.42 25.99 -6.02
CA ASP A 16 -6.52 25.24 -7.26
C ASP A 16 -5.21 24.50 -7.56
N VAL A 17 -5.13 23.25 -7.13
CA VAL A 17 -3.99 22.36 -7.40
C VAL A 17 -4.16 21.52 -8.66
N GLU A 18 -5.40 21.33 -9.11
CA GLU A 18 -5.73 20.43 -10.21
C GLU A 18 -5.50 21.09 -11.56
N SER A 19 -5.92 22.34 -11.74
CA SER A 19 -5.73 23.05 -13.01
C SER A 19 -4.25 23.14 -13.40
N PRO A 20 -3.32 23.51 -12.50
CA PRO A 20 -1.89 23.49 -12.81
C PRO A 20 -1.33 22.09 -13.08
N LYS A 21 -1.87 21.03 -12.44
CA LYS A 21 -1.45 19.65 -12.68
C LYS A 21 -1.83 19.22 -14.11
N ILE A 22 -3.08 19.45 -14.50
CA ILE A 22 -3.56 19.15 -15.86
C ILE A 22 -2.82 20.02 -16.88
N PHE A 23 -2.54 21.29 -16.57
CA PHE A 23 -1.71 22.13 -17.43
C PHE A 23 -0.33 21.52 -17.69
N ASP A 24 0.38 21.08 -16.64
CA ASP A 24 1.71 20.46 -16.76
C ASP A 24 1.66 19.16 -17.58
N GLU A 25 0.60 18.36 -17.47
CA GLU A 25 0.39 17.13 -18.25
C GLU A 25 0.08 17.43 -19.73
N VAL A 26 -0.85 18.36 -19.99
CA VAL A 26 -1.30 18.72 -21.34
C VAL A 26 -0.22 19.44 -22.14
N LYS A 27 0.64 20.22 -21.48
CA LYS A 27 1.75 20.94 -22.14
C LYS A 27 2.70 20.02 -22.91
N ALA A 28 2.75 18.73 -22.56
CA ALA A 28 3.53 17.73 -23.28
C ALA A 28 2.97 17.40 -24.67
N VAL A 29 1.66 17.52 -24.88
CA VAL A 29 0.99 17.18 -26.16
C VAL A 29 0.44 18.39 -26.91
N ALA A 30 0.20 19.50 -26.20
CA ALA A 30 -0.26 20.78 -26.74
C ALA A 30 0.63 21.93 -26.22
N PRO A 31 1.82 22.15 -26.81
CA PRO A 31 2.78 23.13 -26.29
C PRO A 31 2.32 24.59 -26.33
N SER A 32 1.30 24.92 -27.13
CA SER A 32 0.73 26.27 -27.24
C SER A 32 -0.22 26.62 -26.10
N ILE A 33 -0.56 25.67 -25.23
CA ILE A 33 -1.45 25.89 -24.11
C ILE A 33 -0.96 27.03 -23.21
N GLN A 34 -1.87 27.93 -22.88
CA GLN A 34 -1.61 29.10 -22.05
C GLN A 34 -2.15 28.92 -20.64
N ASN A 35 -3.34 28.33 -20.53
CA ASN A 35 -4.00 28.13 -19.24
C ASN A 35 -4.97 26.93 -19.29
N VAL A 36 -5.21 26.33 -18.12
CA VAL A 36 -6.25 25.33 -17.88
C VAL A 36 -7.09 25.80 -16.70
N LYS A 37 -8.39 25.55 -16.74
CA LYS A 37 -9.26 25.67 -15.56
C LYS A 37 -10.13 24.43 -15.41
N VAL A 38 -10.17 23.89 -14.19
CA VAL A 38 -10.95 22.69 -13.85
C VAL A 38 -12.07 23.06 -12.90
N TYR A 39 -13.26 22.52 -13.16
CA TYR A 39 -14.45 22.66 -12.33
C TYR A 39 -14.98 21.27 -11.98
N ASN A 40 -15.30 21.03 -10.71
CA ASN A 40 -16.02 19.83 -10.30
C ASN A 40 -17.50 19.97 -10.67
N VAL A 41 -18.09 18.96 -11.28
CA VAL A 41 -19.51 18.92 -11.69
C VAL A 41 -20.26 17.97 -10.77
N TYR A 42 -21.40 18.41 -10.23
CA TYR A 42 -22.32 17.54 -9.50
C TYR A 42 -23.71 17.59 -10.11
N ASP A 43 -24.22 16.41 -10.50
CA ASP A 43 -25.61 16.21 -10.87
C ASP A 43 -26.35 15.62 -9.69
N ILE A 44 -27.36 16.35 -9.19
CA ILE A 44 -28.05 16.07 -7.95
C ILE A 44 -29.52 15.81 -8.25
N PHE A 45 -30.00 14.66 -7.78
CA PHE A 45 -31.35 14.17 -8.03
C PHE A 45 -32.07 13.89 -6.70
N GLY A 46 -33.39 14.11 -6.69
CA GLY A 46 -34.24 13.71 -5.56
C GLY A 46 -34.25 14.66 -4.35
N LEU A 47 -33.64 15.85 -4.46
CA LEU A 47 -33.68 16.89 -3.42
C LEU A 47 -34.72 17.98 -3.71
N ASN A 48 -35.37 18.47 -2.66
CA ASN A 48 -36.15 19.71 -2.70
C ASN A 48 -35.27 20.94 -2.38
N ASP A 49 -35.80 22.15 -2.60
CA ASP A 49 -35.02 23.39 -2.44
C ASP A 49 -34.48 23.60 -1.01
N GLY A 50 -35.28 23.28 0.01
CA GLY A 50 -34.86 23.41 1.41
C GLY A 50 -33.81 22.39 1.82
N GLU A 51 -33.86 21.17 1.28
CA GLU A 51 -32.80 20.17 1.46
C GLU A 51 -31.50 20.60 0.77
N PHE A 52 -31.60 21.11 -0.46
CA PHE A 52 -30.45 21.60 -1.23
C PHE A 52 -29.73 22.75 -0.50
N GLU A 53 -30.47 23.72 0.04
CA GLU A 53 -29.92 24.83 0.83
C GLU A 53 -29.14 24.35 2.07
N LYS A 54 -29.56 23.25 2.71
CA LYS A 54 -28.87 22.69 3.87
C LYS A 54 -27.52 22.05 3.52
N VAL A 55 -27.38 21.47 2.33
CA VAL A 55 -26.21 20.65 1.96
C VAL A 55 -25.22 21.35 1.05
N VAL A 56 -25.63 22.37 0.29
CA VAL A 56 -24.79 22.99 -0.74
C VAL A 56 -23.46 23.53 -0.18
N ASN A 57 -23.50 24.24 0.95
CA ASN A 57 -22.32 24.86 1.59
C ASN A 57 -21.69 24.03 2.72
N SER A 58 -22.09 22.77 2.86
CA SER A 58 -21.50 21.84 3.84
C SER A 58 -20.94 20.58 3.19
N THR A 59 -21.63 20.07 2.17
CA THR A 59 -21.27 18.85 1.45
C THR A 59 -20.49 19.17 0.18
N PHE A 60 -21.04 20.01 -0.69
CA PHE A 60 -20.49 20.23 -2.05
C PHE A 60 -19.45 21.34 -2.11
N VAL A 61 -19.65 22.42 -1.37
CA VAL A 61 -18.83 23.64 -1.43
C VAL A 61 -18.21 23.89 -0.06
N ASP A 62 -16.89 24.09 -0.02
CA ASP A 62 -16.16 24.65 1.12
C ASP A 62 -16.11 26.19 0.95
N PRO A 63 -16.78 26.98 1.81
CA PRO A 63 -16.87 28.44 1.65
C PRO A 63 -15.53 29.17 1.60
N VAL A 64 -14.47 28.58 2.16
CA VAL A 64 -13.13 29.18 2.21
C VAL A 64 -12.40 28.96 0.89
N THR A 65 -12.51 27.75 0.32
CA THR A 65 -11.66 27.32 -0.80
C THR A 65 -12.39 27.29 -2.14
N ASP A 66 -13.72 27.30 -2.15
CA ASP A 66 -14.54 27.04 -3.33
C ASP A 66 -15.39 28.26 -3.75
N ILE A 67 -15.76 28.28 -5.03
CA ILE A 67 -16.77 29.16 -5.63
C ILE A 67 -17.84 28.28 -6.26
N LEU A 68 -19.11 28.54 -5.92
CA LEU A 68 -20.25 27.85 -6.50
C LEU A 68 -20.74 28.56 -7.75
N HIS A 69 -20.95 27.80 -8.83
CA HIS A 69 -21.64 28.24 -10.03
C HIS A 69 -22.87 27.36 -10.29
N THR A 70 -24.01 27.99 -10.56
CA THR A 70 -25.28 27.30 -10.88
C THR A 70 -25.52 27.15 -12.38
N GLU A 71 -24.66 27.75 -13.20
CA GLU A 71 -24.65 27.66 -14.65
C GLU A 71 -23.24 27.28 -15.11
N ASN A 72 -23.10 26.77 -16.35
CA ASN A 72 -21.81 26.39 -16.89
C ASN A 72 -20.85 27.60 -16.93
N PRO A 73 -19.74 27.59 -16.16
CA PRO A 73 -18.83 28.72 -16.08
C PRO A 73 -17.87 28.83 -17.28
N ALA A 74 -17.67 27.76 -18.04
CA ALA A 74 -16.72 27.73 -19.15
C ALA A 74 -17.20 28.56 -20.35
N LYS A 75 -16.30 29.38 -20.90
CA LYS A 75 -16.55 30.29 -22.03
C LYS A 75 -15.67 29.97 -23.24
N GLY A 76 -14.52 29.33 -23.04
CA GLY A 76 -13.58 28.90 -24.07
C GLY A 76 -13.79 27.46 -24.55
N ILE A 77 -12.77 26.90 -25.20
CA ILE A 77 -12.76 25.49 -25.59
C ILE A 77 -12.75 24.64 -24.33
N ASN A 78 -13.71 23.73 -24.20
CA ASN A 78 -13.88 22.91 -23.02
C ASN A 78 -14.48 21.54 -23.36
N PHE A 79 -14.37 20.60 -22.44
CA PHE A 79 -15.15 19.37 -22.44
C PHE A 79 -15.44 18.90 -21.02
N GLY A 80 -16.54 18.17 -20.85
CA GLY A 80 -16.87 17.48 -19.60
C GLY A 80 -16.36 16.05 -19.59
N MET A 81 -16.00 15.52 -18.44
CA MET A 81 -15.69 14.11 -18.25
C MET A 81 -16.41 13.56 -17.00
N GLU A 82 -16.76 12.29 -17.03
CA GLU A 82 -17.36 11.57 -15.91
C GLU A 82 -16.93 10.10 -15.92
N PHE A 83 -17.14 9.40 -14.80
CA PHE A 83 -16.97 7.95 -14.78
C PHE A 83 -18.01 7.25 -15.66
N LEU A 84 -17.61 6.11 -16.23
CA LEU A 84 -18.54 5.22 -16.92
C LEU A 84 -19.65 4.75 -15.95
N PRO A 85 -20.88 4.52 -16.45
CA PRO A 85 -21.94 3.93 -15.63
C PRO A 85 -21.49 2.61 -14.98
N GLY A 86 -21.75 2.46 -13.68
CA GLY A 86 -21.37 1.27 -12.91
C GLY A 86 -19.96 1.28 -12.31
N GLN A 87 -19.12 2.27 -12.62
CA GLN A 87 -17.86 2.46 -11.90
C GLN A 87 -18.11 3.06 -10.51
N TYR A 88 -17.28 2.69 -9.53
CA TYR A 88 -17.37 3.25 -8.18
C TYR A 88 -16.92 4.72 -8.18
N ASP A 89 -17.82 5.61 -7.81
CA ASP A 89 -17.59 7.05 -7.64
C ASP A 89 -17.60 7.38 -6.15
N GLN A 90 -16.42 7.31 -5.52
CA GLN A 90 -16.24 7.57 -4.09
C GLN A 90 -16.72 8.98 -3.68
N ARG A 91 -16.57 9.96 -4.57
CA ARG A 91 -17.01 11.33 -4.36
C ARG A 91 -18.53 11.41 -4.29
N ALA A 92 -19.21 10.80 -5.26
CA ALA A 92 -20.67 10.75 -5.28
C ALA A 92 -21.24 9.97 -4.09
N ASP A 93 -20.62 8.85 -3.70
CA ASP A 93 -21.00 8.05 -2.54
C ASP A 93 -20.90 8.86 -1.24
N SER A 94 -19.74 9.46 -0.97
CA SER A 94 -19.53 10.32 0.20
C SER A 94 -20.49 11.52 0.25
N ALA A 95 -20.82 12.11 -0.91
CA ALA A 95 -21.81 13.19 -0.99
C ALA A 95 -23.22 12.71 -0.64
N GLN A 96 -23.64 11.54 -1.13
CA GLN A 96 -24.94 10.94 -0.81
C GLN A 96 -25.05 10.63 0.69
N GLN A 97 -24.00 10.10 1.31
CA GLN A 97 -23.97 9.85 2.76
C GLN A 97 -24.10 11.14 3.57
N CYS A 98 -23.43 12.22 3.16
CA CYS A 98 -23.57 13.54 3.81
C CYS A 98 -24.98 14.12 3.66
N ILE A 99 -25.63 13.93 2.50
CA ILE A 99 -27.01 14.35 2.28
C ILE A 99 -27.94 13.59 3.24
N ALA A 100 -27.83 12.27 3.31
CA ALA A 100 -28.65 11.45 4.20
C ALA A 100 -28.51 11.89 5.66
N LEU A 101 -27.28 12.17 6.10
CA LEU A 101 -26.95 12.64 7.46
C LEU A 101 -27.59 14.00 7.82
N LEU A 102 -27.68 14.94 6.87
CA LEU A 102 -28.17 16.31 7.13
C LEU A 102 -29.66 16.51 6.81
N THR A 103 -30.24 15.62 6.01
CA THR A 103 -31.60 15.79 5.46
C THR A 103 -32.54 14.62 5.70
N GLU A 104 -32.03 13.48 6.17
CA GLU A 104 -32.78 12.22 6.32
C GLU A 104 -33.23 11.61 4.97
N ASN A 105 -32.77 12.14 3.84
CA ASN A 105 -33.16 11.70 2.49
C ASN A 105 -32.17 10.68 1.89
N GLU A 106 -32.48 9.40 2.04
CA GLU A 106 -31.72 8.27 1.48
C GLU A 106 -31.94 8.03 -0.02
N LYS A 107 -32.96 8.68 -0.61
CA LYS A 107 -33.32 8.45 -2.02
C LYS A 107 -32.61 9.39 -2.98
N SER A 108 -31.87 10.36 -2.44
CA SER A 108 -31.07 11.27 -3.24
C SER A 108 -29.99 10.50 -4.01
N LYS A 109 -29.69 10.96 -5.22
CA LYS A 109 -28.60 10.44 -6.03
C LYS A 109 -27.71 11.58 -6.47
N VAL A 110 -26.42 11.30 -6.50
CA VAL A 110 -25.39 12.23 -6.95
C VAL A 110 -24.57 11.53 -8.03
N ARG A 111 -24.23 12.23 -9.09
CA ARG A 111 -23.15 11.84 -10.02
C ARG A 111 -22.12 12.94 -10.03
N SER A 112 -20.84 12.59 -10.00
CA SER A 112 -19.75 13.56 -10.10
C SER A 112 -19.05 13.49 -11.46
N GLY A 113 -18.40 14.59 -11.83
CA GLY A 113 -17.60 14.70 -13.03
C GLY A 113 -16.71 15.93 -12.98
N LYS A 114 -16.03 16.21 -14.08
CA LYS A 114 -15.19 17.41 -14.23
C LYS A 114 -15.55 18.13 -15.52
N LEU A 115 -15.44 19.44 -15.51
CA LEU A 115 -15.47 20.30 -16.68
C LEU A 115 -14.09 20.96 -16.79
N ILE A 116 -13.42 20.79 -17.93
CA ILE A 116 -12.07 21.32 -18.13
C ILE A 116 -12.11 22.32 -19.27
N GLU A 117 -11.69 23.54 -18.99
CA GLU A 117 -11.59 24.66 -19.93
C GLU A 117 -10.12 24.95 -20.25
N PHE A 118 -9.86 25.25 -21.52
CA PHE A 118 -8.51 25.44 -22.06
C PHE A 118 -8.37 26.78 -22.80
N GLU A 119 -7.21 27.42 -22.63
CA GLU A 119 -6.82 28.64 -23.34
C GLU A 119 -5.57 28.40 -24.19
N GLY A 120 -5.52 28.95 -25.40
CA GLY A 120 -4.36 28.82 -26.31
C GLY A 120 -4.27 27.47 -27.05
N VAL A 121 -5.32 26.66 -27.00
CA VAL A 121 -5.42 25.38 -27.73
C VAL A 121 -6.30 25.52 -28.98
N SER A 122 -6.02 24.72 -30.00
CA SER A 122 -6.88 24.58 -31.18
C SER A 122 -7.85 23.40 -31.03
N GLU A 123 -8.88 23.34 -31.89
CA GLU A 123 -9.76 22.15 -32.01
C GLU A 123 -8.97 20.87 -32.31
N SER A 124 -7.87 20.96 -33.05
CA SER A 124 -6.99 19.80 -33.31
C SER A 124 -6.19 19.36 -32.08
N ASP A 125 -5.85 20.29 -31.18
CA ASP A 125 -5.18 19.94 -29.93
C ASP A 125 -6.17 19.28 -28.96
N LEU A 126 -7.44 19.71 -28.96
CA LEU A 126 -8.48 19.15 -28.11
C LEU A 126 -8.63 17.63 -28.28
N VAL A 127 -8.50 17.10 -29.50
CA VAL A 127 -8.53 15.66 -29.75
C VAL A 127 -7.41 14.94 -29.01
N LYS A 128 -6.18 15.43 -29.10
CA LYS A 128 -5.00 14.85 -28.41
C LYS A 128 -5.13 14.97 -26.89
N ILE A 129 -5.68 16.08 -26.42
CA ILE A 129 -5.92 16.31 -24.99
C ILE A 129 -6.98 15.33 -24.46
N LYS A 130 -8.06 15.10 -25.20
CA LYS A 130 -9.08 14.10 -24.84
C LYS A 130 -8.48 12.70 -24.79
N ASP A 131 -7.67 12.31 -25.78
CA ASP A 131 -6.98 11.02 -25.76
C ASP A 131 -5.97 10.86 -24.61
N LEU A 132 -5.41 11.98 -24.10
CA LEU A 132 -4.51 11.98 -22.93
C LEU A 132 -5.28 11.89 -21.60
N LEU A 133 -6.38 12.64 -21.45
CA LEU A 133 -7.07 12.83 -20.18
C LEU A 133 -8.26 11.88 -19.96
N ILE A 134 -8.92 11.41 -21.03
CA ILE A 134 -10.03 10.45 -20.94
C ILE A 134 -9.46 9.05 -21.05
N ASN A 135 -9.37 8.36 -19.92
CA ASN A 135 -9.17 6.93 -19.94
C ASN A 135 -10.47 6.23 -20.34
N LYS A 136 -10.53 5.71 -21.58
CA LYS A 136 -11.71 5.06 -22.17
C LYS A 136 -12.16 3.79 -21.43
N VAL A 137 -11.31 3.25 -20.56
CA VAL A 137 -11.58 2.07 -19.72
C VAL A 137 -12.41 2.44 -18.48
N GLU A 138 -12.32 3.69 -18.01
CA GLU A 138 -12.83 4.12 -16.70
C GLU A 138 -13.79 5.31 -16.79
N SER A 139 -13.54 6.20 -17.76
CA SER A 139 -14.19 7.50 -17.89
C SER A 139 -14.65 7.74 -19.32
N GLN A 140 -15.62 8.62 -19.46
CA GLN A 140 -16.18 9.04 -20.74
C GLN A 140 -16.33 10.56 -20.78
N GLU A 141 -16.52 11.08 -21.99
CA GLU A 141 -16.95 12.47 -22.15
C GLU A 141 -18.36 12.64 -21.60
N LYS A 142 -18.55 13.66 -20.77
CA LYS A 142 -19.84 14.01 -20.15
C LYS A 142 -20.63 14.93 -21.08
N ASP A 143 -21.81 14.49 -21.52
CA ASP A 143 -22.75 15.36 -22.22
C ASP A 143 -23.47 16.28 -21.21
N LEU A 144 -23.05 17.55 -21.18
CA LEU A 144 -23.64 18.56 -20.30
C LEU A 144 -25.05 19.01 -20.71
N SER A 145 -25.60 18.53 -21.83
CA SER A 145 -27.00 18.76 -22.20
C SER A 145 -27.98 17.77 -21.54
N ILE A 146 -27.48 16.65 -21.03
CA ILE A 146 -28.27 15.59 -20.39
C ILE A 146 -28.18 15.75 -18.86
N LEU A 147 -29.32 15.76 -18.17
CA LEU A 147 -29.43 15.80 -16.71
C LEU A 147 -30.43 14.73 -16.23
N ASP A 148 -30.08 13.48 -16.49
CA ASP A 148 -30.89 12.31 -16.16
C ASP A 148 -30.03 11.22 -15.51
N ILE A 149 -30.70 10.34 -14.77
CA ILE A 149 -30.11 9.10 -14.27
C ILE A 149 -30.15 8.09 -15.42
N PRO A 150 -29.03 7.44 -15.79
CA PRO A 150 -29.02 6.38 -16.80
C PRO A 150 -30.04 5.29 -16.47
N ALA A 151 -30.70 4.74 -17.50
CA ALA A 151 -31.66 3.66 -17.29
C ALA A 151 -30.95 2.39 -16.78
N GLU A 152 -31.55 1.72 -15.79
CA GLU A 152 -31.08 0.42 -15.31
C GLU A 152 -31.35 -0.66 -16.38
N GLU A 153 -30.33 -1.47 -16.69
CA GLU A 153 -30.47 -2.59 -17.61
C GLU A 153 -31.27 -3.72 -16.96
N VAL A 154 -32.15 -4.38 -17.72
CA VAL A 154 -32.82 -5.59 -17.25
C VAL A 154 -31.83 -6.75 -17.36
N PRO A 155 -31.51 -7.49 -16.26
CA PRO A 155 -30.59 -8.60 -16.32
C PRO A 155 -31.01 -9.65 -17.36
N SER A 156 -30.09 -10.03 -18.24
CA SER A 156 -30.31 -11.14 -19.17
C SER A 156 -30.43 -12.48 -18.41
N LYS A 157 -31.11 -13.46 -19.02
CA LYS A 157 -31.11 -14.83 -18.49
C LYS A 157 -29.78 -15.50 -18.79
N VAL A 158 -29.33 -16.39 -17.91
CA VAL A 158 -28.19 -17.27 -18.18
C VAL A 158 -28.55 -18.22 -19.32
N ILE A 159 -27.69 -18.29 -20.33
CA ILE A 159 -27.88 -19.12 -21.52
C ILE A 159 -27.47 -20.56 -21.21
N VAL A 160 -28.21 -21.53 -21.75
CA VAL A 160 -27.79 -22.93 -21.84
C VAL A 160 -27.30 -23.18 -23.26
N HIS A 161 -26.08 -23.69 -23.42
CA HIS A 161 -25.52 -23.95 -24.76
C HIS A 161 -26.09 -25.24 -25.34
N GLU A 162 -27.28 -25.12 -25.93
CA GLU A 162 -27.95 -26.24 -26.56
C GLU A 162 -27.09 -26.87 -27.66
N ASN A 163 -27.05 -28.20 -27.68
CA ASN A 163 -26.24 -29.03 -28.58
C ASN A 163 -24.73 -29.07 -28.30
N PHE A 164 -24.21 -28.45 -27.24
CA PHE A 164 -22.78 -28.52 -26.89
C PHE A 164 -22.25 -29.96 -26.86
N ASN A 165 -23.01 -30.90 -26.28
CA ASN A 165 -22.66 -32.31 -26.21
C ASN A 165 -22.64 -33.02 -27.58
N SER A 166 -23.24 -32.41 -28.61
CA SER A 166 -23.33 -32.96 -29.97
C SER A 166 -22.31 -32.35 -30.93
N PHE A 167 -21.57 -31.31 -30.52
CA PHE A 167 -20.55 -30.70 -31.37
C PHE A 167 -19.49 -31.72 -31.78
N ASN A 168 -19.21 -31.77 -33.06
CA ASN A 168 -18.01 -32.45 -33.58
C ASN A 168 -16.75 -31.59 -33.32
N SER A 169 -15.57 -32.12 -33.67
CA SER A 169 -14.30 -31.45 -33.42
C SER A 169 -14.21 -30.03 -34.03
N ASP A 170 -14.71 -29.84 -35.25
CA ASP A 170 -14.64 -28.55 -35.96
C ASP A 170 -15.61 -27.54 -35.35
N GLU A 171 -16.81 -27.99 -34.97
CA GLU A 171 -17.81 -27.16 -34.28
C GLU A 171 -17.32 -26.73 -32.89
N LEU A 172 -16.64 -27.62 -32.17
CA LEU A 172 -16.09 -27.32 -30.86
C LEU A 172 -14.91 -26.32 -30.95
N GLU A 173 -14.08 -26.42 -31.99
CA GLU A 173 -13.00 -25.46 -32.26
C GLU A 173 -13.55 -24.08 -32.65
N GLN A 174 -14.61 -24.02 -33.45
CA GLN A 174 -15.31 -22.76 -33.75
C GLN A 174 -15.95 -22.16 -32.49
N PHE A 175 -16.55 -22.99 -31.65
CA PHE A 175 -17.10 -22.56 -30.36
C PHE A 175 -16.00 -21.99 -29.45
N TYR A 176 -14.88 -22.70 -29.32
CA TYR A 176 -13.72 -22.24 -28.56
C TYR A 176 -13.22 -20.86 -29.01
N ASN A 177 -12.98 -20.70 -30.31
CA ASN A 177 -12.44 -19.46 -30.87
C ASN A 177 -13.42 -18.28 -30.75
N SER A 178 -14.73 -18.53 -30.84
CA SER A 178 -15.75 -17.48 -30.74
C SER A 178 -16.01 -16.99 -29.31
N HIS A 179 -15.80 -17.84 -28.29
CA HIS A 179 -16.04 -17.49 -26.89
C HIS A 179 -14.79 -16.97 -26.17
N GLY A 180 -13.61 -17.13 -26.77
CA GLY A 180 -12.36 -16.54 -26.30
C GLY A 180 -11.92 -17.05 -24.92
N PHE A 181 -12.05 -18.35 -24.66
CA PHE A 181 -11.62 -18.99 -23.41
C PHE A 181 -10.11 -18.82 -23.15
N ALA A 182 -9.73 -18.83 -21.87
CA ALA A 182 -8.34 -18.90 -21.40
C ALA A 182 -7.86 -20.35 -21.20
N LEU A 183 -8.77 -21.29 -20.91
CA LEU A 183 -8.46 -22.73 -20.89
C LEU A 183 -8.08 -23.26 -22.28
N GLY A 184 -7.47 -24.43 -22.38
CA GLY A 184 -7.08 -25.03 -23.66
C GLY A 184 -8.24 -25.69 -24.42
N LEU A 185 -8.10 -25.90 -25.74
CA LEU A 185 -9.08 -26.65 -26.53
C LEU A 185 -9.22 -28.12 -26.06
N ASP A 186 -8.14 -28.70 -25.54
CA ASP A 186 -8.12 -30.00 -24.88
C ASP A 186 -8.91 -30.00 -23.56
N ASP A 187 -8.81 -28.95 -22.75
CA ASP A 187 -9.66 -28.75 -21.57
C ASP A 187 -11.14 -28.66 -21.98
N LEU A 188 -11.47 -27.91 -23.05
CA LEU A 188 -12.85 -27.81 -23.54
C LEU A 188 -13.41 -29.17 -24.03
N LYS A 189 -12.58 -29.99 -24.68
CA LYS A 189 -12.96 -31.37 -25.06
C LYS A 189 -13.24 -32.23 -23.83
N PHE A 190 -12.40 -32.12 -22.80
CA PHE A 190 -12.60 -32.83 -21.54
C PHE A 190 -13.88 -32.39 -20.82
N ILE A 191 -14.19 -31.10 -20.86
CA ILE A 191 -15.46 -30.53 -20.39
C ILE A 191 -16.65 -31.12 -21.17
N GLN A 192 -16.55 -31.23 -22.49
CA GLN A 192 -17.60 -31.85 -23.31
C GLN A 192 -17.87 -33.30 -22.90
N GLU A 193 -16.83 -34.10 -22.64
CA GLU A 193 -16.99 -35.48 -22.16
C GLU A 193 -17.63 -35.55 -20.77
N TYR A 194 -17.29 -34.62 -19.87
CA TYR A 194 -17.94 -34.52 -18.57
C TYR A 194 -19.44 -34.25 -18.70
N PHE A 195 -19.85 -33.25 -19.48
CA PHE A 195 -21.27 -32.92 -19.65
C PHE A 195 -22.05 -34.00 -20.42
N LYS A 196 -21.41 -34.75 -21.32
CA LYS A 196 -21.99 -35.98 -21.89
C LYS A 196 -22.26 -37.02 -20.80
N SER A 197 -21.34 -37.22 -19.86
CA SER A 197 -21.50 -38.16 -18.74
C SER A 197 -22.60 -37.75 -17.76
N GLU A 198 -22.79 -36.45 -17.55
CA GLU A 198 -23.86 -35.87 -16.71
C GLU A 198 -25.22 -35.82 -17.43
N GLN A 199 -25.29 -36.21 -18.71
CA GLN A 199 -26.51 -36.24 -19.54
C GLN A 199 -27.24 -34.89 -19.64
N ARG A 200 -26.49 -33.79 -19.66
CA ARG A 200 -27.03 -32.43 -19.79
C ARG A 200 -26.05 -31.50 -20.51
N ASN A 201 -26.56 -30.42 -21.12
CA ASN A 201 -25.70 -29.37 -21.66
C ASN A 201 -25.24 -28.41 -20.53
N PRO A 202 -24.07 -27.77 -20.68
CA PRO A 202 -23.60 -26.76 -19.74
C PRO A 202 -24.36 -25.44 -19.86
N THR A 203 -24.46 -24.71 -18.76
CA THR A 203 -24.79 -23.28 -18.81
C THR A 203 -23.57 -22.45 -19.20
N GLU A 204 -23.80 -21.23 -19.70
CA GLU A 204 -22.74 -20.23 -19.91
C GLU A 204 -21.95 -20.01 -18.60
N THR A 205 -22.64 -19.93 -17.46
CA THR A 205 -22.00 -19.74 -16.16
C THR A 205 -21.05 -20.89 -15.83
N GLU A 206 -21.42 -22.15 -16.08
CA GLU A 206 -20.55 -23.30 -15.81
C GLU A 206 -19.28 -23.29 -16.66
N LEU A 207 -19.40 -22.94 -17.94
CA LEU A 207 -18.23 -22.80 -18.81
C LEU A 207 -17.31 -21.66 -18.35
N LYS A 208 -17.87 -20.52 -17.93
CA LYS A 208 -17.09 -19.38 -17.41
C LYS A 208 -16.43 -19.70 -16.06
N VAL A 209 -17.13 -20.40 -15.17
CA VAL A 209 -16.56 -20.87 -13.89
C VAL A 209 -15.37 -21.79 -14.18
N LEU A 210 -15.52 -22.78 -15.07
CA LEU A 210 -14.43 -23.68 -15.45
C LEU A 210 -13.27 -22.94 -16.14
N ASP A 211 -13.56 -21.99 -17.02
CA ASP A 211 -12.55 -21.13 -17.67
C ASP A 211 -11.71 -20.35 -16.64
N THR A 212 -12.35 -19.82 -15.60
CA THR A 212 -11.65 -19.11 -14.54
C THR A 212 -10.89 -20.04 -13.59
N TYR A 213 -11.52 -21.14 -13.14
CA TYR A 213 -10.93 -22.10 -12.20
C TYR A 213 -9.69 -22.80 -12.79
N TRP A 214 -9.71 -23.05 -14.10
CA TRP A 214 -8.62 -23.73 -14.82
C TRP A 214 -7.73 -22.78 -15.64
N SER A 215 -7.89 -21.46 -15.47
CA SER A 215 -6.97 -20.47 -16.04
C SER A 215 -5.55 -20.63 -15.46
N ASP A 216 -4.53 -20.18 -16.20
CA ASP A 216 -3.14 -20.27 -15.70
C ASP A 216 -2.94 -19.53 -14.38
N HIS A 217 -3.66 -18.41 -14.20
CA HIS A 217 -3.62 -17.59 -13.00
C HIS A 217 -4.12 -18.32 -11.73
N CYS A 218 -5.16 -19.14 -11.85
CA CYS A 218 -5.73 -19.88 -10.71
C CYS A 218 -5.10 -21.27 -10.52
N ARG A 219 -4.79 -21.95 -11.64
CA ARG A 219 -4.29 -23.33 -11.65
C ARG A 219 -2.76 -23.42 -11.55
N HIS A 220 -2.04 -22.31 -11.77
CA HIS A 220 -0.59 -22.32 -11.95
C HIS A 220 -0.16 -23.36 -12.99
N THR A 221 -0.92 -23.48 -14.08
CA THR A 221 -0.77 -24.56 -15.08
C THR A 221 0.66 -24.61 -15.61
N THR A 222 1.25 -23.46 -15.88
CA THR A 222 2.65 -23.31 -16.29
C THR A 222 3.60 -23.92 -15.26
N PHE A 223 3.39 -23.65 -13.97
CA PHE A 223 4.23 -24.18 -12.90
C PHE A 223 4.03 -25.67 -12.63
N GLU A 224 2.83 -26.19 -12.86
CA GLU A 224 2.47 -27.61 -12.69
C GLU A 224 2.73 -28.45 -13.96
N THR A 225 3.09 -27.84 -15.09
CA THR A 225 3.42 -28.54 -16.33
C THR A 225 4.61 -29.48 -16.13
N GLU A 226 4.49 -30.72 -16.62
CA GLU A 226 5.57 -31.70 -16.58
C GLU A 226 6.71 -31.26 -17.49
N LEU A 227 7.91 -31.16 -16.93
CA LEU A 227 9.13 -30.86 -17.66
C LEU A 227 9.81 -32.15 -18.06
N SER A 228 9.79 -32.43 -19.35
CA SER A 228 10.40 -33.60 -19.99
C SER A 228 11.66 -33.19 -20.76
N ASN A 229 12.56 -34.14 -21.06
CA ASN A 229 13.75 -33.92 -21.88
C ASN A 229 14.57 -32.66 -21.48
N ILE A 230 14.86 -32.50 -20.19
CA ILE A 230 15.59 -31.33 -19.67
C ILE A 230 17.04 -31.37 -20.17
N GLU A 231 17.41 -30.43 -21.02
CA GLU A 231 18.75 -30.31 -21.60
C GLU A 231 19.52 -29.10 -21.05
N PHE A 232 20.76 -29.34 -20.63
CA PHE A 232 21.69 -28.31 -20.18
C PHE A 232 22.83 -28.15 -21.19
N GLU A 233 23.05 -26.93 -21.69
CA GLU A 233 24.11 -26.59 -22.64
C GLU A 233 24.97 -25.41 -22.14
N GLY A 234 26.06 -25.14 -22.86
CA GLY A 234 26.99 -24.05 -22.55
C GLY A 234 27.92 -24.34 -21.37
N GLN A 235 28.64 -23.31 -20.94
CA GLN A 235 29.71 -23.43 -19.94
C GLN A 235 29.21 -23.73 -18.51
N PHE A 236 27.95 -23.41 -18.20
CA PHE A 236 27.32 -23.67 -16.90
C PHE A 236 26.68 -25.05 -16.81
N LYS A 237 26.77 -25.89 -17.85
CA LYS A 237 26.18 -27.22 -17.91
C LYS A 237 26.49 -28.05 -16.66
N HIS A 238 27.77 -28.17 -16.29
CA HIS A 238 28.18 -28.99 -15.16
C HIS A 238 27.63 -28.47 -13.81
N THR A 239 27.56 -27.15 -13.65
CA THR A 239 26.96 -26.50 -12.48
C THR A 239 25.47 -26.84 -12.39
N LEU A 240 24.73 -26.69 -13.49
CA LEU A 240 23.30 -27.04 -13.55
C LEU A 240 23.06 -28.53 -13.27
N GLU A 241 23.84 -29.42 -13.88
CA GLU A 241 23.74 -30.87 -13.63
C GLU A 241 23.96 -31.19 -12.15
N THR A 242 24.92 -30.54 -11.50
CA THR A 242 25.21 -30.76 -10.07
C THR A 242 24.04 -30.33 -9.18
N ILE A 243 23.52 -29.11 -9.39
CA ILE A 243 22.38 -28.59 -8.63
C ILE A 243 21.13 -29.43 -8.87
N PHE A 244 20.85 -29.75 -10.13
CA PHE A 244 19.70 -30.56 -10.53
C PHE A 244 19.78 -31.98 -9.94
N ASN A 245 20.96 -32.60 -9.91
CA ASN A 245 21.13 -33.91 -9.29
C ASN A 245 20.87 -33.88 -7.78
N ASP A 246 21.33 -32.84 -7.05
CA ASP A 246 20.97 -32.70 -5.63
C ASP A 246 19.45 -32.55 -5.46
N TYR A 247 18.80 -31.74 -6.30
CA TYR A 247 17.34 -31.65 -6.34
C TYR A 247 16.68 -33.02 -6.51
N ILE A 248 17.10 -33.82 -7.50
CA ILE A 248 16.58 -35.17 -7.71
C ILE A 248 16.78 -36.07 -6.47
N GLU A 249 17.93 -36.02 -5.82
CA GLU A 249 18.17 -36.76 -4.57
C GLU A 249 17.27 -36.29 -3.42
N LYS A 250 16.97 -34.99 -3.30
CA LYS A 250 16.00 -34.49 -2.31
C LYS A 250 14.58 -34.96 -2.62
N ARG A 251 14.16 -34.97 -3.89
CA ARG A 251 12.86 -35.52 -4.31
C ARG A 251 12.75 -36.98 -3.92
N LYS A 252 13.80 -37.77 -4.17
CA LYS A 252 13.88 -39.19 -3.79
C LYS A 252 13.78 -39.37 -2.29
N PHE A 253 14.53 -38.60 -1.51
CA PHE A 253 14.42 -38.59 -0.04
C PHE A 253 13.00 -38.25 0.45
N LEU A 254 12.29 -37.39 -0.27
CA LEU A 254 10.90 -37.01 0.01
C LEU A 254 9.87 -38.02 -0.52
N GLY A 255 10.28 -39.05 -1.26
CA GLY A 255 9.37 -40.04 -1.86
C GLY A 255 8.54 -39.51 -3.03
N ARG A 256 9.08 -38.54 -3.79
CA ARG A 256 8.39 -37.84 -4.88
C ARG A 256 8.81 -38.33 -6.28
N GLU A 257 9.44 -39.49 -6.38
CA GLU A 257 9.94 -40.05 -7.65
C GLU A 257 8.83 -40.27 -8.69
N LEU A 258 7.61 -40.58 -8.24
CA LEU A 258 6.44 -40.79 -9.12
C LEU A 258 5.70 -39.49 -9.48
N LYS A 259 6.04 -38.36 -8.86
CA LYS A 259 5.48 -37.07 -9.24
C LYS A 259 6.27 -36.51 -10.42
N PRO A 260 5.61 -35.83 -11.37
CA PRO A 260 6.31 -35.18 -12.48
C PRO A 260 7.29 -34.13 -11.95
N ILE A 261 8.37 -33.90 -12.69
CA ILE A 261 9.25 -32.75 -12.45
C ILE A 261 8.54 -31.52 -13.01
N SER A 262 8.30 -30.52 -12.18
CA SER A 262 7.66 -29.26 -12.57
C SER A 262 8.35 -28.08 -11.89
N LEU A 263 8.05 -26.84 -12.32
CA LEU A 263 8.56 -25.65 -11.63
C LEU A 263 8.01 -25.57 -10.20
N MET A 264 6.75 -25.95 -9.99
CA MET A 264 6.12 -26.03 -8.66
C MET A 264 6.81 -27.06 -7.75
N ASP A 265 7.20 -28.21 -8.30
CA ASP A 265 7.92 -29.23 -7.54
C ASP A 265 9.28 -28.70 -7.07
N LEU A 266 10.01 -28.02 -7.97
CA LEU A 266 11.29 -27.39 -7.65
C LEU A 266 11.14 -26.23 -6.64
N ALA A 267 10.12 -25.40 -6.77
CA ALA A 267 9.87 -24.28 -5.86
C ALA A 267 9.55 -24.76 -4.42
N THR A 268 8.89 -25.90 -4.26
CA THR A 268 8.43 -26.38 -2.93
C THR A 268 9.33 -27.43 -2.28
N VAL A 269 10.30 -28.00 -3.00
CA VAL A 269 11.13 -29.11 -2.52
C VAL A 269 11.98 -28.73 -1.29
N CYS A 270 12.55 -27.52 -1.25
CA CYS A 270 13.38 -27.05 -0.14
C CYS A 270 12.58 -26.95 1.15
N GLY A 271 11.42 -26.29 1.12
CA GLY A 271 10.54 -26.19 2.29
C GLY A 271 10.13 -27.57 2.82
N ARG A 272 9.78 -28.50 1.92
CA ARG A 272 9.44 -29.89 2.30
C ARG A 272 10.63 -30.63 2.91
N TYR A 273 11.82 -30.47 2.34
CA TYR A 273 13.05 -31.10 2.83
C TYR A 273 13.43 -30.57 4.24
N PHE A 274 13.44 -29.25 4.42
CA PHE A 274 13.76 -28.65 5.72
C PHE A 274 12.73 -28.97 6.78
N HIS A 275 11.44 -29.03 6.43
CA HIS A 275 10.40 -29.47 7.35
C HIS A 275 10.61 -30.92 7.80
N LYS A 276 10.85 -31.85 6.84
CA LYS A 276 11.08 -33.27 7.16
C LYS A 276 12.36 -33.52 7.96
N THR A 277 13.36 -32.63 7.85
CA THR A 277 14.65 -32.74 8.55
C THR A 277 14.72 -31.97 9.88
N GLY A 278 13.65 -31.29 10.28
CA GLY A 278 13.61 -30.52 11.53
C GLY A 278 14.27 -29.14 11.46
N ASN A 279 14.59 -28.65 10.26
CA ASN A 279 15.19 -27.32 10.04
C ASN A 279 14.13 -26.23 9.72
N LEU A 280 12.84 -26.55 9.87
CA LEU A 280 11.70 -25.65 9.63
C LEU A 280 10.54 -25.96 10.60
N GLU A 281 10.84 -25.98 11.90
CA GLU A 281 9.87 -26.33 12.96
C GLU A 281 8.81 -25.25 13.21
N ASN A 282 9.13 -23.99 12.88
CA ASN A 282 8.23 -22.86 13.09
C ASN A 282 7.22 -22.62 11.95
N LEU A 283 7.20 -23.48 10.92
CA LEU A 283 6.21 -23.41 9.85
C LEU A 283 4.83 -23.85 10.34
N VAL A 284 3.80 -23.05 10.06
CA VAL A 284 2.41 -23.41 10.34
C VAL A 284 1.83 -24.16 9.14
N VAL A 285 1.45 -25.42 9.35
CA VAL A 285 0.80 -26.26 8.32
C VAL A 285 -0.71 -26.22 8.51
N SER A 286 -1.44 -25.85 7.47
CA SER A 286 -2.90 -25.70 7.49
C SER A 286 -3.50 -25.98 6.11
N ASP A 287 -4.79 -26.29 6.05
CA ASP A 287 -5.56 -26.33 4.78
C ASP A 287 -6.01 -24.91 4.35
N GLU A 288 -5.44 -23.88 4.98
CA GLU A 288 -5.72 -22.44 4.79
C GLU A 288 -4.37 -21.71 4.67
N ILE A 289 -3.86 -21.57 3.45
CA ILE A 289 -2.54 -21.00 3.19
C ILE A 289 -2.64 -19.98 2.05
N ASN A 290 -3.13 -18.78 2.35
CA ASN A 290 -3.12 -17.66 1.41
C ASN A 290 -1.85 -16.78 1.59
N ALA A 291 -1.23 -16.86 2.78
CA ALA A 291 0.01 -16.18 3.14
C ALA A 291 0.99 -17.12 3.83
N CYS A 292 2.29 -16.85 3.66
CA CYS A 292 3.37 -17.50 4.39
C CYS A 292 3.12 -17.31 5.89
N THR A 293 3.05 -18.40 6.67
CA THR A 293 2.75 -18.31 8.10
C THR A 293 3.82 -19.02 8.92
N ILE A 294 4.45 -18.30 9.84
CA ILE A 294 5.34 -18.85 10.86
C ILE A 294 4.87 -18.53 12.27
N GLN A 295 5.15 -19.43 13.20
CA GLN A 295 4.96 -19.19 14.62
C GLN A 295 6.23 -18.57 15.22
N ILE A 296 6.07 -17.48 15.95
CA ILE A 296 7.13 -16.76 16.66
C ILE A 296 6.75 -16.55 18.13
N GLU A 297 7.72 -16.17 18.96
CA GLU A 297 7.48 -15.74 20.33
C GLU A 297 7.49 -14.20 20.38
N ALA A 298 6.35 -13.59 20.71
CA ALA A 298 6.24 -12.15 20.90
C ALA A 298 6.63 -11.80 22.34
N GLU A 299 7.62 -10.93 22.50
CA GLU A 299 8.07 -10.37 23.77
C GLU A 299 7.63 -8.91 23.89
N TYR A 300 6.86 -8.62 24.95
CA TYR A 300 6.36 -7.28 25.26
C TYR A 300 6.02 -7.18 26.75
N ASP A 301 6.22 -6.01 27.36
CA ASP A 301 5.94 -5.75 28.79
C ASP A 301 6.48 -6.82 29.76
N GLY A 302 7.61 -7.45 29.42
CA GLY A 302 8.26 -8.49 30.22
C GLY A 302 7.61 -9.89 30.14
N LYS A 303 6.68 -10.12 29.22
CA LYS A 303 6.05 -11.43 28.96
C LYS A 303 6.33 -11.93 27.54
N LYS A 304 6.21 -13.25 27.37
CA LYS A 304 6.43 -13.99 26.11
C LYS A 304 5.19 -14.81 25.78
N GLU A 305 4.67 -14.67 24.57
CA GLU A 305 3.46 -15.37 24.10
C GLU A 305 3.62 -15.86 22.65
N PRO A 306 2.98 -16.96 22.25
CA PRO A 306 3.04 -17.46 20.89
C PRO A 306 2.17 -16.62 19.94
N TRP A 307 2.76 -16.20 18.82
CA TRP A 307 2.10 -15.42 17.78
C TRP A 307 2.35 -16.03 16.40
N TYR A 308 1.43 -15.83 15.48
CA TYR A 308 1.67 -16.02 14.06
C TYR A 308 2.18 -14.71 13.45
N LEU A 309 3.27 -14.81 12.69
CA LEU A 309 3.74 -13.78 11.76
C LEU A 309 3.45 -14.29 10.35
N LEU A 310 2.67 -13.52 9.61
CA LEU A 310 2.23 -13.81 8.27
C LEU A 310 2.86 -12.83 7.30
N PHE A 311 3.23 -13.27 6.11
CA PHE A 311 3.70 -12.37 5.05
C PHE A 311 3.36 -12.88 3.66
N LYS A 312 3.27 -11.97 2.69
CA LYS A 312 2.91 -12.28 1.32
C LYS A 312 3.47 -11.22 0.38
N ASN A 313 3.86 -11.64 -0.81
CA ASN A 313 4.03 -10.75 -1.96
C ASN A 313 3.00 -11.09 -3.04
N GLU A 314 2.56 -10.08 -3.78
CA GLU A 314 1.58 -10.19 -4.85
C GLU A 314 1.94 -9.24 -6.01
N THR A 315 1.39 -9.47 -7.21
CA THR A 315 1.66 -8.61 -8.38
C THR A 315 0.42 -8.30 -9.19
N HIS A 316 0.39 -7.11 -9.78
CA HIS A 316 -0.67 -6.65 -10.67
C HIS A 316 -0.07 -5.99 -11.93
N ASN A 317 0.86 -6.69 -12.58
CA ASN A 317 1.63 -6.15 -13.72
C ASN A 317 0.71 -5.70 -14.88
N HIS A 318 -0.21 -6.56 -15.32
CA HIS A 318 -1.07 -6.31 -16.48
C HIS A 318 -2.12 -5.22 -16.23
N PRO A 319 -2.92 -5.25 -15.14
CA PRO A 319 -3.85 -4.16 -14.84
C PRO A 319 -3.15 -2.81 -14.75
N THR A 320 -1.97 -2.77 -14.13
CA THR A 320 -1.22 -1.53 -13.93
C THR A 320 -0.58 -0.99 -15.22
N GLU A 321 -0.40 -1.82 -16.25
CA GLU A 321 0.03 -1.35 -17.58
C GLU A 321 -1.10 -0.60 -18.31
N ILE A 322 -2.36 -0.99 -18.08
CA ILE A 322 -3.56 -0.45 -18.75
C ILE A 322 -4.09 0.76 -17.99
N GLU A 323 -4.35 0.58 -16.69
CA GLU A 323 -4.84 1.61 -15.78
C GLU A 323 -3.97 1.60 -14.51
N PRO A 324 -2.91 2.44 -14.49
CA PRO A 324 -1.88 2.31 -13.47
C PRO A 324 -2.35 2.61 -12.05
N PHE A 325 -3.33 3.50 -11.84
CA PHE A 325 -3.78 3.87 -10.50
C PHE A 325 -4.56 2.72 -9.85
N GLY A 326 -5.61 2.23 -10.51
CA GLY A 326 -6.44 1.12 -10.04
C GLY A 326 -5.64 -0.15 -9.93
N GLY A 327 -4.87 -0.52 -10.96
CA GLY A 327 -4.02 -1.71 -10.95
C GLY A 327 -3.06 -1.78 -9.77
N ALA A 328 -2.39 -0.67 -9.43
CA ALA A 328 -1.48 -0.62 -8.30
C ALA A 328 -2.22 -0.55 -6.94
N SER A 329 -3.38 0.09 -6.88
CA SER A 329 -4.21 0.13 -5.66
C SER A 329 -4.72 -1.26 -5.27
N THR A 330 -5.21 -2.03 -6.24
CA THR A 330 -5.72 -3.40 -6.02
C THR A 330 -4.59 -4.40 -5.79
N CYS A 331 -3.38 -4.12 -6.31
CA CYS A 331 -2.19 -4.90 -5.95
C CYS A 331 -1.99 -4.97 -4.43
N LEU A 332 -2.08 -3.80 -3.77
CA LEU A 332 -1.93 -3.73 -2.33
C LEU A 332 -3.16 -4.31 -1.61
N GLY A 333 -4.38 -3.96 -2.05
CA GLY A 333 -5.61 -4.49 -1.44
C GLY A 333 -5.66 -6.02 -1.45
N GLY A 334 -5.39 -6.66 -2.58
CA GLY A 334 -5.28 -8.13 -2.67
C GLY A 334 -4.22 -8.69 -1.72
N ALA A 335 -3.02 -8.11 -1.73
CA ALA A 335 -1.94 -8.53 -0.85
C ALA A 335 -2.31 -8.42 0.65
N ILE A 336 -3.09 -7.40 1.07
CA ILE A 336 -3.55 -7.24 2.46
C ILE A 336 -4.56 -8.32 2.84
N ARG A 337 -5.50 -8.65 1.95
CA ARG A 337 -6.53 -9.65 2.23
C ARG A 337 -5.96 -11.06 2.41
N ASP A 338 -4.84 -11.38 1.77
CA ASP A 338 -4.15 -12.66 1.91
C ASP A 338 -3.78 -12.99 3.38
N PRO A 339 -2.96 -12.19 4.12
CA PRO A 339 -2.74 -12.42 5.55
C PRO A 339 -3.99 -12.19 6.41
N LEU A 340 -4.92 -11.33 5.98
CA LEU A 340 -6.16 -11.06 6.70
C LEU A 340 -7.06 -12.31 6.73
N SER A 341 -7.05 -13.14 5.68
CA SER A 341 -7.69 -14.47 5.68
C SER A 341 -7.18 -15.35 6.82
N GLY A 342 -5.93 -15.19 7.24
CA GLY A 342 -5.34 -15.81 8.44
C GLY A 342 -5.77 -15.19 9.77
N ARG A 343 -6.81 -14.35 9.78
CA ARG A 343 -7.34 -13.59 10.93
C ARG A 343 -6.31 -12.65 11.55
N SER A 344 -5.37 -12.17 10.73
CA SER A 344 -4.28 -11.30 11.20
C SER A 344 -4.56 -9.82 11.03
N TYR A 345 -3.76 -8.97 11.69
CA TYR A 345 -3.75 -7.54 11.44
C TYR A 345 -2.51 -7.17 10.63
N VAL A 346 -2.70 -6.56 9.46
CA VAL A 346 -1.62 -6.19 8.54
C VAL A 346 -1.06 -4.83 8.95
N PHE A 347 0.24 -4.76 9.21
CA PHE A 347 0.86 -3.58 9.84
C PHE A 347 2.14 -3.10 9.14
N GLN A 348 2.68 -3.90 8.22
CA GLN A 348 3.93 -3.61 7.54
C GLN A 348 3.78 -3.83 6.04
N ALA A 349 4.34 -2.91 5.23
CA ALA A 349 4.39 -3.05 3.78
C ALA A 349 5.72 -2.60 3.15
N MET A 350 5.98 -3.14 1.96
CA MET A 350 6.99 -2.66 1.02
C MET A 350 6.39 -2.63 -0.39
N ARG A 351 6.95 -1.78 -1.26
CA ARG A 351 6.61 -1.72 -2.68
C ARG A 351 7.87 -1.83 -3.52
N LEU A 352 7.88 -2.74 -4.49
CA LEU A 352 8.96 -2.91 -5.44
C LEU A 352 8.41 -2.90 -6.86
N THR A 353 8.93 -2.03 -7.71
CA THR A 353 8.47 -1.87 -9.09
C THR A 353 9.59 -1.94 -10.10
N GLY A 354 9.23 -2.15 -11.37
CA GLY A 354 10.16 -2.16 -12.50
C GLY A 354 9.57 -1.38 -13.68
N ALA A 355 10.37 -0.49 -14.25
CA ALA A 355 10.00 0.38 -15.37
C ALA A 355 11.17 0.52 -16.35
N ALA A 356 10.89 0.93 -17.59
CA ALA A 356 11.93 1.41 -18.50
C ALA A 356 12.28 2.87 -18.19
N ASP A 357 12.88 3.60 -19.13
CA ASP A 357 13.26 5.00 -18.90
C ASP A 357 12.05 5.94 -18.64
N VAL A 358 11.82 6.30 -17.38
CA VAL A 358 10.78 7.24 -16.94
C VAL A 358 11.12 8.71 -17.24
N LEU A 359 12.32 9.00 -17.73
CA LEU A 359 12.74 10.33 -18.18
C LEU A 359 12.62 10.48 -19.70
N GLU A 360 12.19 9.41 -20.41
CA GLU A 360 11.99 9.43 -21.85
C GLU A 360 10.91 10.49 -22.26
N PRO A 361 11.16 11.26 -23.33
CA PRO A 361 10.15 12.16 -23.89
C PRO A 361 8.86 11.43 -24.32
N VAL A 362 7.71 12.06 -24.11
CA VAL A 362 6.38 11.45 -24.39
C VAL A 362 6.19 11.08 -25.86
N ASP A 363 6.78 11.85 -26.78
CA ASP A 363 6.71 11.59 -28.22
C ASP A 363 7.47 10.33 -28.65
N LYS A 364 8.25 9.70 -27.75
CA LYS A 364 8.93 8.42 -27.96
C LYS A 364 8.17 7.22 -27.40
N THR A 365 6.99 7.45 -26.82
CA THR A 365 6.11 6.38 -26.33
C THR A 365 5.73 5.42 -27.46
N LEU A 366 5.77 4.12 -27.18
CA LEU A 366 5.36 3.10 -28.16
C LEU A 366 3.87 3.27 -28.51
N PRO A 367 3.48 3.14 -29.80
CA PRO A 367 2.07 3.13 -30.19
C PRO A 367 1.28 2.09 -29.38
N GLY A 368 0.10 2.49 -28.89
CA GLY A 368 -0.77 1.65 -28.06
C GLY A 368 -0.40 1.58 -26.57
N LYS A 369 0.71 2.19 -26.13
CA LYS A 369 1.14 2.20 -24.72
C LYS A 369 1.04 3.57 -24.06
N LEU A 370 0.91 3.58 -22.73
CA LEU A 370 1.07 4.78 -21.92
C LEU A 370 2.55 5.15 -21.76
N PRO A 371 2.90 6.45 -21.63
CA PRO A 371 4.26 6.86 -21.33
C PRO A 371 4.74 6.27 -19.99
N GLN A 372 6.00 5.81 -19.92
CA GLN A 372 6.56 5.19 -18.70
C GLN A 372 6.46 6.09 -17.47
N LYS A 373 6.69 7.39 -17.64
CA LYS A 373 6.53 8.39 -16.56
C LYS A 373 5.10 8.49 -16.03
N THR A 374 4.11 8.30 -16.90
CA THR A 374 2.68 8.35 -16.54
C THR A 374 2.32 7.13 -15.73
N ILE A 375 2.71 5.94 -16.22
CA ILE A 375 2.52 4.67 -15.51
C ILE A 375 3.12 4.73 -14.10
N THR A 376 4.37 5.17 -14.00
CA THR A 376 5.11 5.30 -12.74
C THR A 376 4.41 6.22 -11.74
N LYS A 377 4.04 7.43 -12.18
CA LYS A 377 3.36 8.42 -11.32
C LYS A 377 1.98 7.96 -10.87
N GLN A 378 1.17 7.45 -11.79
CA GLN A 378 -0.19 7.03 -11.48
C GLN A 378 -0.22 5.78 -10.60
N ALA A 379 0.67 4.82 -10.82
CA ALA A 379 0.78 3.64 -9.97
C ALA A 379 1.32 3.95 -8.57
N ALA A 380 2.34 4.81 -8.46
CA ALA A 380 2.80 5.29 -7.16
C ALA A 380 1.65 5.97 -6.39
N ASN A 381 0.85 6.78 -7.07
CA ASN A 381 -0.33 7.43 -6.49
C ASN A 381 -1.40 6.40 -6.08
N GLY A 382 -1.71 5.41 -6.91
CA GLY A 382 -2.69 4.36 -6.62
C GLY A 382 -2.33 3.53 -5.40
N TYR A 383 -1.09 3.04 -5.36
CA TYR A 383 -0.58 2.23 -4.25
C TYR A 383 -0.50 3.03 -2.95
N SER A 384 0.09 4.24 -2.98
CA SER A 384 0.20 5.10 -1.79
C SER A 384 -1.16 5.56 -1.29
N SER A 385 -2.09 5.92 -2.18
CA SER A 385 -3.46 6.29 -1.80
C SER A 385 -4.14 5.17 -1.03
N TYR A 386 -4.09 3.93 -1.52
CA TYR A 386 -4.70 2.79 -0.84
C TYR A 386 -4.03 2.51 0.52
N GLY A 387 -2.70 2.45 0.55
CA GLY A 387 -1.93 2.17 1.77
C GLY A 387 -2.07 3.25 2.85
N ASN A 388 -2.10 4.52 2.47
CA ASN A 388 -2.26 5.64 3.39
C ASN A 388 -3.68 5.66 4.00
N GLN A 389 -4.71 5.43 3.17
CA GLN A 389 -6.11 5.40 3.63
C GLN A 389 -6.39 4.22 4.57
N ILE A 390 -5.93 3.01 4.22
CA ILE A 390 -6.15 1.83 5.06
C ILE A 390 -5.30 1.83 6.34
N GLY A 391 -4.28 2.68 6.40
CA GLY A 391 -3.43 2.88 7.57
C GLY A 391 -2.30 1.86 7.70
N LEU A 392 -1.54 1.66 6.62
CA LEU A 392 -0.47 0.67 6.54
C LEU A 392 0.91 1.33 6.45
N ALA A 393 1.80 0.99 7.39
CA ALA A 393 3.15 1.53 7.42
C ALA A 393 4.01 0.93 6.29
N THR A 394 4.31 1.75 5.29
CA THR A 394 5.14 1.39 4.14
C THR A 394 6.49 2.07 4.26
N THR A 395 7.53 1.30 4.61
CA THR A 395 8.86 1.88 4.92
C THR A 395 9.96 1.54 3.93
N MET A 396 9.62 0.82 2.85
CA MET A 396 10.55 0.53 1.76
C MET A 396 9.81 0.60 0.43
N VAL A 397 10.26 1.52 -0.44
CA VAL A 397 9.73 1.73 -1.78
C VAL A 397 10.91 1.85 -2.73
N SER A 398 10.90 1.11 -3.83
CA SER A 398 11.97 1.17 -4.83
C SER A 398 11.42 0.82 -6.22
N GLU A 399 11.94 1.52 -7.22
CA GLU A 399 11.72 1.23 -8.64
C GLU A 399 13.04 0.87 -9.32
N ILE A 400 13.06 -0.24 -10.04
CA ILE A 400 14.20 -0.73 -10.79
C ILE A 400 14.02 -0.34 -12.26
N TYR A 401 15.05 0.24 -12.84
CA TYR A 401 15.02 0.72 -14.21
C TYR A 401 15.76 -0.22 -15.14
N ASP A 402 15.03 -0.81 -16.10
CA ASP A 402 15.56 -1.67 -17.16
C ASP A 402 14.71 -1.55 -18.43
N GLU A 403 15.35 -1.43 -19.60
CA GLU A 403 14.64 -1.30 -20.87
C GLU A 403 13.71 -2.49 -21.19
N GLY A 404 13.96 -3.68 -20.64
CA GLY A 404 13.06 -4.83 -20.82
C GLY A 404 11.66 -4.60 -20.23
N TYR A 405 11.52 -3.77 -19.20
CA TYR A 405 10.21 -3.39 -18.64
C TYR A 405 9.41 -2.45 -19.55
N LYS A 406 9.99 -2.00 -20.68
CA LYS A 406 9.22 -1.33 -21.73
C LYS A 406 8.20 -2.28 -22.38
N ALA A 407 8.46 -3.60 -22.33
CA ALA A 407 7.51 -4.63 -22.73
C ALA A 407 6.26 -4.55 -21.85
N LYS A 408 6.44 -4.74 -20.55
CA LYS A 408 5.43 -4.59 -19.52
C LYS A 408 6.11 -4.24 -18.21
N ARG A 409 5.50 -3.36 -17.44
CA ARG A 409 5.99 -2.93 -16.14
C ARG A 409 5.90 -4.05 -15.11
N MET A 410 6.66 -3.90 -14.03
CA MET A 410 6.56 -4.74 -12.85
C MET A 410 5.92 -3.94 -11.69
N GLU A 411 4.83 -4.42 -11.09
CA GLU A 411 4.18 -3.87 -9.91
C GLU A 411 4.06 -4.98 -8.86
N VAL A 412 4.86 -4.90 -7.80
CA VAL A 412 4.90 -5.90 -6.72
C VAL A 412 4.68 -5.23 -5.37
N GLY A 413 3.75 -5.78 -4.60
CA GLY A 413 3.53 -5.43 -3.21
C GLY A 413 4.02 -6.53 -2.27
N PHE A 414 4.54 -6.16 -1.11
CA PHE A 414 4.78 -7.07 0.01
C PHE A 414 4.08 -6.55 1.26
N VAL A 415 3.46 -7.44 2.02
CA VAL A 415 2.86 -7.11 3.32
C VAL A 415 3.22 -8.14 4.40
N ALA A 416 3.18 -7.71 5.66
CA ALA A 416 3.22 -8.61 6.81
C ALA A 416 2.10 -8.29 7.83
N GLY A 417 1.54 -9.35 8.39
CA GLY A 417 0.50 -9.33 9.42
C GLY A 417 0.86 -10.17 10.63
N ALA A 418 0.24 -9.90 11.77
CA ALA A 418 0.50 -10.66 12.99
C ALA A 418 -0.75 -10.84 13.85
N VAL A 419 -0.83 -11.98 14.55
CA VAL A 419 -1.95 -12.33 15.44
C VAL A 419 -1.53 -13.32 16.54
N PRO A 420 -2.08 -13.24 17.76
CA PRO A 420 -1.89 -14.28 18.77
C PRO A 420 -2.41 -15.64 18.29
N VAL A 421 -1.71 -16.73 18.60
CA VAL A 421 -2.12 -18.08 18.17
C VAL A 421 -3.53 -18.43 18.66
N ASP A 422 -3.86 -18.11 19.92
CA ASP A 422 -5.15 -18.42 20.55
C ASP A 422 -6.34 -17.58 20.02
N TRP A 423 -6.12 -16.71 19.03
CA TRP A 423 -7.19 -15.97 18.35
C TRP A 423 -7.64 -16.67 17.07
N VAL A 424 -6.85 -17.60 16.55
CA VAL A 424 -7.09 -18.23 15.26
C VAL A 424 -7.56 -19.67 15.47
N ARG A 425 -8.82 -19.93 15.12
CA ARG A 425 -9.34 -21.29 14.95
C ARG A 425 -8.99 -21.77 13.54
N ARG A 426 -8.55 -23.02 13.39
CA ARG A 426 -8.24 -23.65 12.08
C ARG A 426 -8.92 -25.01 12.03
N GLU A 427 -10.13 -25.06 11.48
CA GLU A 427 -10.97 -26.26 11.43
C GLU A 427 -11.57 -26.48 10.04
N LYS A 428 -11.91 -27.74 9.74
CA LYS A 428 -12.56 -28.06 8.47
C LYS A 428 -14.04 -27.65 8.51
N PRO A 429 -14.57 -27.08 7.42
CA PRO A 429 -16.01 -26.88 7.29
C PRO A 429 -16.79 -28.20 7.37
N GLU A 430 -17.94 -28.17 8.03
CA GLU A 430 -18.84 -29.32 8.19
C GLU A 430 -20.22 -29.04 7.59
N ALA A 431 -20.92 -30.09 7.16
CA ALA A 431 -22.27 -29.95 6.62
C ALA A 431 -23.19 -29.23 7.62
N GLY A 432 -23.87 -28.20 7.15
CA GLY A 432 -24.70 -27.31 7.94
C GLY A 432 -24.05 -25.96 8.24
N ASP A 433 -22.71 -25.84 8.24
CA ASP A 433 -22.01 -24.57 8.47
C ASP A 433 -22.46 -23.49 7.46
N SER A 434 -22.49 -22.24 7.94
CA SER A 434 -22.89 -21.08 7.14
C SER A 434 -21.66 -20.39 6.56
N ILE A 435 -21.74 -20.02 5.29
CA ILE A 435 -20.74 -19.20 4.61
C ILE A 435 -21.29 -17.79 4.46
N ILE A 436 -20.57 -16.84 5.04
CA ILE A 436 -20.95 -15.43 5.07
C ILE A 436 -19.96 -14.67 4.19
N ILE A 437 -20.49 -13.84 3.27
CA ILE A 437 -19.72 -12.80 2.59
C ILE A 437 -19.86 -11.52 3.38
N LEU A 438 -18.76 -10.79 3.55
CA LEU A 438 -18.72 -9.49 4.18
C LEU A 438 -17.84 -8.51 3.40
N GLY A 439 -18.16 -7.22 3.48
CA GLY A 439 -17.40 -6.13 2.87
C GLY A 439 -18.10 -5.47 1.68
N GLY A 440 -17.34 -5.18 0.62
CA GLY A 440 -17.77 -4.43 -0.55
C GLY A 440 -18.95 -5.07 -1.32
N ALA A 441 -19.79 -4.21 -1.91
CA ALA A 441 -20.90 -4.66 -2.77
C ALA A 441 -20.41 -5.15 -4.15
N THR A 442 -21.18 -6.04 -4.76
CA THR A 442 -20.87 -6.71 -6.04
C THR A 442 -21.26 -5.82 -7.22
N GLY A 443 -20.33 -5.64 -8.16
CA GLY A 443 -20.52 -4.95 -9.44
C GLY A 443 -19.91 -5.74 -10.60
N ARG A 444 -19.98 -5.21 -11.82
CA ARG A 444 -19.32 -5.77 -13.01
C ARG A 444 -17.81 -5.48 -13.03
N ASP A 445 -17.16 -5.74 -11.90
CA ASP A 445 -15.73 -5.48 -11.73
C ASP A 445 -14.95 -6.77 -12.02
N GLY A 446 -13.97 -6.71 -12.92
CA GLY A 446 -13.09 -7.84 -13.26
C GLY A 446 -13.81 -9.07 -13.83
N VAL A 447 -15.00 -8.92 -14.41
CA VAL A 447 -15.73 -10.05 -15.01
C VAL A 447 -14.94 -10.55 -16.23
N GLY A 448 -14.20 -11.65 -16.06
CA GLY A 448 -13.26 -12.18 -17.05
C GLY A 448 -11.81 -11.68 -16.92
N GLY A 449 -11.47 -10.94 -15.85
CA GLY A 449 -10.13 -10.39 -15.60
C GLY A 449 -9.05 -11.46 -15.44
N ALA A 450 -9.32 -12.55 -14.71
CA ALA A 450 -8.43 -13.70 -14.61
C ALA A 450 -8.04 -14.26 -16.00
N SER A 451 -9.04 -14.42 -16.88
CA SER A 451 -8.84 -14.87 -18.26
C SER A 451 -8.14 -13.83 -19.14
N GLY A 452 -8.35 -12.54 -18.88
CA GLY A 452 -7.70 -11.42 -19.57
C GLY A 452 -6.20 -11.32 -19.26
N SER A 453 -5.81 -11.54 -18.00
CA SER A 453 -4.41 -11.47 -17.55
C SER A 453 -3.47 -12.47 -18.25
N SER A 454 -4.04 -13.57 -18.79
CA SER A 454 -3.33 -14.61 -19.54
C SER A 454 -3.22 -14.34 -21.06
N LYS A 455 -3.84 -13.27 -21.60
CA LYS A 455 -3.89 -12.98 -23.05
C LYS A 455 -2.82 -12.00 -23.53
N GLU A 456 -2.54 -12.03 -24.84
CA GLU A 456 -1.69 -11.05 -25.52
C GLU A 456 -2.46 -9.74 -25.72
N GLN A 457 -1.79 -8.60 -25.54
CA GLN A 457 -2.38 -7.30 -25.84
C GLN A 457 -2.22 -6.99 -27.34
N ASP A 458 -3.35 -6.66 -27.98
CA ASP A 458 -3.42 -6.08 -29.32
C ASP A 458 -4.28 -4.80 -29.32
N GLU A 459 -4.20 -4.02 -30.40
CA GLU A 459 -4.89 -2.72 -30.53
C GLU A 459 -6.43 -2.81 -30.54
N THR A 460 -7.04 -4.00 -30.62
CA THR A 460 -8.48 -4.18 -30.92
C THR A 460 -9.39 -4.43 -29.71
N SER A 461 -8.84 -4.55 -28.50
CA SER A 461 -9.54 -5.10 -27.31
C SER A 461 -10.09 -4.09 -26.29
N ILE A 462 -10.06 -2.78 -26.60
CA ILE A 462 -10.30 -1.68 -25.63
C ILE A 462 -11.65 -1.79 -24.88
N HIS A 463 -12.74 -2.20 -25.54
CA HIS A 463 -14.05 -2.32 -24.88
C HIS A 463 -14.13 -3.53 -23.93
N THR A 464 -13.48 -4.64 -24.26
CA THR A 464 -13.39 -5.83 -23.40
C THR A 464 -12.54 -5.53 -22.16
N MET A 465 -11.47 -4.74 -22.33
CA MET A 465 -10.54 -4.34 -21.26
C MET A 465 -11.19 -3.42 -20.20
N SER A 466 -12.27 -2.69 -20.54
CA SER A 466 -13.00 -1.84 -19.57
C SER A 466 -13.62 -2.61 -18.40
N SER A 467 -13.99 -3.89 -18.63
CA SER A 467 -14.53 -4.77 -17.59
C SER A 467 -13.46 -5.39 -16.69
N GLU A 468 -12.17 -5.30 -17.08
CA GLU A 468 -11.04 -5.91 -16.35
C GLU A 468 -10.43 -4.98 -15.30
N VAL A 469 -10.72 -3.68 -15.37
CA VAL A 469 -10.12 -2.68 -14.47
C VAL A 469 -10.95 -2.48 -13.21
N GLN A 470 -10.28 -2.62 -12.08
CA GLN A 470 -10.84 -2.59 -10.74
C GLN A 470 -10.31 -1.37 -9.99
N LYS A 471 -11.18 -0.71 -9.22
CA LYS A 471 -10.77 0.32 -8.25
C LYS A 471 -10.96 -0.19 -6.85
N GLY A 472 -9.92 -0.02 -6.03
CA GLY A 472 -10.00 -0.36 -4.63
C GLY A 472 -10.72 0.71 -3.79
N ASN A 473 -11.43 0.27 -2.75
CA ASN A 473 -12.05 1.07 -1.70
C ASN A 473 -11.39 0.79 -0.33
N ALA A 474 -10.23 1.43 -0.09
CA ALA A 474 -9.45 1.24 1.15
C ALA A 474 -10.24 1.49 2.45
N VAL A 475 -11.25 2.37 2.41
CA VAL A 475 -12.11 2.67 3.57
C VAL A 475 -12.94 1.45 3.97
N GLU A 476 -13.44 0.66 3.01
CA GLU A 476 -14.20 -0.55 3.29
C GLU A 476 -13.30 -1.65 3.84
N GLU A 477 -12.13 -1.88 3.23
CA GLU A 477 -11.18 -2.90 3.69
C GLU A 477 -10.62 -2.60 5.09
N ARG A 478 -10.45 -1.31 5.43
CA ARG A 478 -10.08 -0.88 6.80
C ARG A 478 -11.07 -1.40 7.85
N LYS A 479 -12.37 -1.38 7.56
CA LYS A 479 -13.39 -1.88 8.50
C LYS A 479 -13.18 -3.37 8.75
N ILE A 480 -12.88 -4.14 7.71
CA ILE A 480 -12.61 -5.58 7.82
C ILE A 480 -11.36 -5.84 8.68
N GLN A 481 -10.29 -5.06 8.48
CA GLN A 481 -9.11 -5.15 9.35
C GLN A 481 -9.42 -4.86 10.82
N ARG A 482 -10.31 -3.91 11.11
CA ARG A 482 -10.77 -3.62 12.49
C ARG A 482 -11.62 -4.76 13.05
N LEU A 483 -12.52 -5.34 12.25
CA LEU A 483 -13.33 -6.51 12.62
C LEU A 483 -12.45 -7.69 13.03
N PHE A 484 -11.42 -8.01 12.24
CA PHE A 484 -10.51 -9.14 12.50
C PHE A 484 -9.50 -8.85 13.62
N ARG A 485 -9.51 -7.62 14.14
CA ARG A 485 -8.75 -7.24 15.34
C ARG A 485 -9.45 -7.65 16.64
N ASN A 486 -10.70 -8.12 16.57
CA ASN A 486 -11.47 -8.55 17.73
C ASN A 486 -11.39 -10.07 17.93
N PRO A 487 -10.81 -10.58 19.05
CA PRO A 487 -10.72 -12.01 19.31
C PRO A 487 -12.08 -12.70 19.50
N GLU A 488 -13.14 -11.98 19.87
CA GLU A 488 -14.49 -12.55 19.93
C GLU A 488 -15.03 -12.86 18.54
N VAL A 489 -14.52 -12.20 17.51
CA VAL A 489 -14.89 -12.44 16.11
C VAL A 489 -14.03 -13.53 15.51
N THR A 490 -12.70 -13.42 15.61
CA THR A 490 -11.77 -14.34 14.94
C THR A 490 -11.91 -15.79 15.43
N ARG A 491 -12.34 -15.98 16.69
CA ARG A 491 -12.60 -17.32 17.27
C ARG A 491 -13.88 -17.99 16.77
N LEU A 492 -14.81 -17.24 16.18
CA LEU A 492 -16.01 -17.80 15.56
C LEU A 492 -15.72 -18.37 14.16
N ILE A 493 -14.66 -17.88 13.52
CA ILE A 493 -14.31 -18.23 12.14
C ILE A 493 -13.58 -19.57 12.12
N LYS A 494 -14.21 -20.61 11.57
CA LYS A 494 -13.56 -21.91 11.32
C LYS A 494 -12.50 -21.82 10.23
N LYS A 495 -12.88 -21.16 9.12
CA LYS A 495 -12.11 -20.97 7.90
C LYS A 495 -12.48 -19.65 7.24
N SER A 496 -11.54 -19.03 6.53
CA SER A 496 -11.76 -17.80 5.77
C SER A 496 -10.94 -17.81 4.48
N ASN A 497 -11.44 -17.10 3.47
CA ASN A 497 -10.76 -16.88 2.19
C ASN A 497 -11.01 -15.44 1.74
N ASP A 498 -10.06 -14.86 1.02
CA ASP A 498 -10.22 -13.57 0.37
C ASP A 498 -10.95 -13.71 -0.97
N PHE A 499 -11.49 -12.60 -1.47
CA PHE A 499 -11.98 -12.52 -2.85
C PHE A 499 -10.89 -11.91 -3.74
N GLY A 500 -10.41 -12.73 -4.68
CA GLY A 500 -9.52 -12.35 -5.78
C GLY A 500 -10.13 -12.75 -7.12
N ALA A 501 -9.34 -13.46 -7.93
CA ALA A 501 -9.73 -13.95 -9.26
C ALA A 501 -10.94 -14.90 -9.21
N GLY A 502 -11.92 -14.72 -10.12
CA GLY A 502 -13.09 -15.59 -10.25
C GLY A 502 -14.18 -15.45 -9.18
N GLY A 503 -14.05 -14.49 -8.27
CA GLY A 503 -15.15 -14.05 -7.42
C GLY A 503 -15.75 -15.13 -6.54
N VAL A 504 -17.09 -15.15 -6.45
CA VAL A 504 -17.88 -16.10 -5.66
C VAL A 504 -17.54 -17.55 -6.04
N SER A 505 -17.33 -17.81 -7.33
CA SER A 505 -17.13 -19.17 -7.83
C SER A 505 -15.84 -19.83 -7.35
N VAL A 506 -14.76 -19.06 -7.24
CA VAL A 506 -13.46 -19.55 -6.77
C VAL A 506 -13.36 -19.39 -5.25
N ALA A 507 -13.56 -18.18 -4.73
CA ALA A 507 -13.33 -17.88 -3.32
C ALA A 507 -14.17 -18.76 -2.39
N ILE A 508 -15.44 -19.01 -2.72
CA ILE A 508 -16.31 -19.91 -1.95
C ILE A 508 -16.10 -21.37 -2.34
N GLY A 509 -15.84 -21.65 -3.63
CA GLY A 509 -15.54 -23.00 -4.11
C GLY A 509 -14.32 -23.66 -3.45
N GLU A 510 -13.33 -22.86 -3.04
CA GLU A 510 -12.13 -23.31 -2.32
C GLU A 510 -12.33 -23.42 -0.80
N ILE A 511 -13.38 -22.79 -0.27
CA ILE A 511 -13.66 -22.81 1.17
C ILE A 511 -14.12 -24.20 1.59
N ALA A 512 -15.07 -24.81 0.88
CA ALA A 512 -15.59 -26.13 1.20
C ALA A 512 -15.90 -26.97 -0.05
N ASP A 513 -15.85 -28.29 0.10
CA ASP A 513 -15.96 -29.22 -1.03
C ASP A 513 -17.39 -29.33 -1.59
N SER A 514 -18.41 -29.02 -0.77
CA SER A 514 -19.82 -29.25 -1.10
C SER A 514 -20.64 -28.06 -0.63
N LEU A 515 -21.32 -27.40 -1.57
CA LEU A 515 -21.81 -26.04 -1.40
C LEU A 515 -23.15 -25.84 -2.11
N GLU A 516 -24.08 -25.20 -1.42
CA GLU A 516 -25.28 -24.61 -2.01
C GLU A 516 -25.19 -23.07 -1.86
N VAL A 517 -25.03 -22.37 -2.97
CA VAL A 517 -24.84 -20.91 -3.03
C VAL A 517 -26.10 -20.24 -3.59
N ASN A 518 -26.59 -19.21 -2.91
CA ASN A 518 -27.67 -18.36 -3.39
C ASN A 518 -27.12 -17.00 -3.82
N LEU A 519 -27.17 -16.68 -5.12
CA LEU A 519 -26.66 -15.42 -5.64
C LEU A 519 -27.63 -14.25 -5.44
N ASP A 520 -28.91 -14.50 -5.14
CA ASP A 520 -29.94 -13.46 -4.99
C ASP A 520 -29.74 -12.59 -3.73
N VAL A 521 -28.91 -13.03 -2.79
CA VAL A 521 -28.65 -12.30 -1.53
C VAL A 521 -27.41 -11.42 -1.58
N LEU A 522 -26.64 -11.45 -2.68
CA LEU A 522 -25.42 -10.67 -2.82
C LEU A 522 -25.76 -9.17 -2.80
N PRO A 523 -25.08 -8.36 -1.96
CA PRO A 523 -25.21 -6.91 -2.02
C PRO A 523 -24.70 -6.41 -3.38
N LEU A 524 -25.44 -5.51 -4.04
CA LEU A 524 -25.11 -5.00 -5.38
C LEU A 524 -24.76 -3.51 -5.32
N LYS A 525 -23.80 -3.08 -6.14
CA LYS A 525 -23.49 -1.65 -6.36
C LYS A 525 -24.60 -0.95 -7.15
N TYR A 526 -25.20 -1.67 -8.08
CA TYR A 526 -26.29 -1.25 -8.96
C TYR A 526 -27.06 -2.47 -9.47
N GLU A 527 -28.32 -2.25 -9.84
CA GLU A 527 -29.16 -3.28 -10.45
C GLU A 527 -28.69 -3.58 -11.89
N GLY A 528 -29.08 -4.75 -12.41
CA GLY A 528 -28.82 -5.13 -13.82
C GLY A 528 -27.82 -6.26 -14.04
N LEU A 529 -27.17 -6.76 -12.98
CA LEU A 529 -26.26 -7.91 -13.08
C LEU A 529 -27.04 -9.22 -13.30
N ASN A 530 -26.59 -10.03 -14.26
CA ASN A 530 -27.11 -11.38 -14.49
C ASN A 530 -26.41 -12.44 -13.59
N GLY A 531 -26.95 -13.65 -13.55
CA GLY A 531 -26.41 -14.73 -12.72
C GLY A 531 -24.95 -15.11 -13.01
N THR A 532 -24.48 -14.98 -14.27
CA THR A 532 -23.07 -15.21 -14.61
C THR A 532 -22.20 -14.11 -14.01
N GLU A 533 -22.54 -12.84 -14.23
CA GLU A 533 -21.78 -11.70 -13.70
C GLU A 533 -21.66 -11.76 -12.17
N LEU A 534 -22.72 -12.16 -11.47
CA LEU A 534 -22.70 -12.35 -10.02
C LEU A 534 -21.77 -13.47 -9.57
N ALA A 535 -21.73 -14.59 -10.30
CA ALA A 535 -20.91 -15.75 -9.93
C ALA A 535 -19.40 -15.51 -10.08
N ILE A 536 -18.99 -14.73 -11.08
CA ILE A 536 -17.57 -14.52 -11.42
C ILE A 536 -17.06 -13.08 -11.20
N SER A 537 -17.88 -12.20 -10.62
CA SER A 537 -17.47 -10.82 -10.30
C SER A 537 -16.30 -10.80 -9.32
N GLU A 538 -15.26 -10.05 -9.68
CA GLU A 538 -14.02 -9.84 -8.91
C GLU A 538 -14.05 -8.49 -8.16
N SER A 539 -15.23 -8.00 -7.78
CA SER A 539 -15.36 -6.83 -6.91
C SER A 539 -14.46 -6.95 -5.68
N GLN A 540 -13.79 -5.85 -5.35
CA GLN A 540 -12.76 -5.78 -4.33
C GLN A 540 -13.34 -5.64 -2.91
N GLU A 541 -12.46 -5.70 -1.91
CA GLU A 541 -12.78 -5.53 -0.48
C GLU A 541 -13.83 -6.51 0.06
N ARG A 542 -13.80 -7.77 -0.39
CA ARG A 542 -14.69 -8.83 0.08
C ARG A 542 -13.90 -9.96 0.73
N MET A 543 -14.50 -10.56 1.75
CA MET A 543 -14.01 -11.75 2.44
C MET A 543 -15.15 -12.77 2.56
N ALA A 544 -14.82 -14.05 2.51
CA ALA A 544 -15.73 -15.13 2.90
C ALA A 544 -15.24 -15.77 4.20
N VAL A 545 -16.18 -16.08 5.08
CA VAL A 545 -15.93 -16.78 6.35
C VAL A 545 -16.89 -17.95 6.52
N VAL A 546 -16.40 -19.01 7.15
CA VAL A 546 -17.19 -20.15 7.60
C VAL A 546 -17.39 -20.05 9.10
N VAL A 547 -18.65 -20.08 9.52
CA VAL A 547 -19.05 -20.08 10.94
C VAL A 547 -20.07 -21.18 11.21
N GLU A 548 -20.17 -21.59 12.46
CA GLU A 548 -21.21 -22.53 12.87
C GLU A 548 -22.60 -21.89 12.77
N PRO A 549 -23.67 -22.67 12.51
CA PRO A 549 -25.03 -22.12 12.35
C PRO A 549 -25.52 -21.34 13.56
N LYS A 550 -25.09 -21.74 14.75
CA LYS A 550 -25.45 -21.11 16.03
C LYS A 550 -24.78 -19.74 16.20
N ASP A 551 -23.63 -19.52 15.56
CA ASP A 551 -22.79 -18.33 15.71
C ASP A 551 -23.06 -17.30 14.59
N LYS A 552 -23.75 -17.70 13.51
CA LYS A 552 -24.07 -16.87 12.34
C LYS A 552 -24.63 -15.49 12.68
N GLU A 553 -25.71 -15.44 13.47
CA GLU A 553 -26.38 -14.18 13.83
C GLU A 553 -25.49 -13.28 14.70
N GLN A 554 -24.64 -13.88 15.53
CA GLN A 554 -23.69 -13.12 16.33
C GLN A 554 -22.57 -12.54 15.46
N PHE A 555 -22.06 -13.31 14.49
CA PHE A 555 -21.06 -12.84 13.54
C PHE A 555 -21.57 -11.65 12.70
N ILE A 556 -22.78 -11.74 12.14
CA ILE A 556 -23.39 -10.64 11.36
C ILE A 556 -23.53 -9.37 12.21
N LYS A 557 -23.90 -9.50 13.49
CA LYS A 557 -23.96 -8.35 14.42
C LYS A 557 -22.59 -7.71 14.68
N PHE A 558 -21.52 -8.52 14.73
CA PHE A 558 -20.17 -7.96 14.82
C PHE A 558 -19.78 -7.20 13.55
N CYS A 559 -20.14 -7.69 12.36
CA CYS A 559 -19.95 -6.95 11.11
C CYS A 559 -20.72 -5.62 11.12
N GLU A 560 -21.99 -5.63 11.52
CA GLU A 560 -22.81 -4.41 11.62
C GLU A 560 -22.22 -3.39 12.61
N ALA A 561 -21.69 -3.86 13.75
CA ALA A 561 -21.01 -3.00 14.73
C ALA A 561 -19.76 -2.29 14.16
N GLU A 562 -19.13 -2.90 13.16
CA GLU A 562 -17.99 -2.36 12.41
C GLU A 562 -18.41 -1.63 11.11
N ASN A 563 -19.71 -1.41 10.91
CA ASN A 563 -20.27 -0.76 9.73
C ASN A 563 -20.00 -1.51 8.41
N ILE A 564 -20.02 -2.85 8.49
CA ILE A 564 -19.80 -3.78 7.37
C ILE A 564 -21.11 -4.49 7.03
N VAL A 565 -21.46 -4.52 5.74
CA VAL A 565 -22.55 -5.35 5.25
C VAL A 565 -22.09 -6.81 5.19
N ALA A 566 -22.87 -7.72 5.78
CA ALA A 566 -22.59 -9.15 5.76
C ALA A 566 -23.86 -9.97 5.51
N VAL A 567 -23.76 -10.98 4.63
CA VAL A 567 -24.89 -11.84 4.24
C VAL A 567 -24.48 -13.31 4.22
N GLU A 568 -25.37 -14.19 4.67
CA GLU A 568 -25.24 -15.64 4.45
C GLU A 568 -25.51 -15.94 2.99
N VAL A 569 -24.46 -16.27 2.23
CA VAL A 569 -24.55 -16.52 0.78
C VAL A 569 -24.64 -18.01 0.46
N ALA A 570 -24.07 -18.87 1.30
CA ALA A 570 -24.01 -20.29 1.02
C ALA A 570 -24.05 -21.14 2.28
N LYS A 571 -24.40 -22.42 2.09
CA LYS A 571 -24.35 -23.45 3.12
C LYS A 571 -23.42 -24.57 2.69
N VAL A 572 -22.64 -25.07 3.64
CA VAL A 572 -21.86 -26.28 3.46
C VAL A 572 -22.81 -27.47 3.47
N THR A 573 -22.71 -28.34 2.46
CA THR A 573 -23.53 -29.55 2.32
C THR A 573 -22.65 -30.80 2.30
N ASP A 574 -23.24 -31.97 2.10
CA ASP A 574 -22.55 -33.25 1.90
C ASP A 574 -22.81 -33.83 0.50
N SER A 575 -23.22 -32.99 -0.45
CA SER A 575 -23.65 -33.39 -1.79
C SER A 575 -22.52 -33.88 -2.71
N GLY A 576 -21.27 -33.55 -2.41
CA GLY A 576 -20.12 -33.74 -3.31
C GLY A 576 -20.11 -32.78 -4.50
N ARG A 577 -20.88 -31.69 -4.45
CA ARG A 577 -21.10 -30.77 -5.57
C ARG A 577 -21.05 -29.30 -5.15
N MET A 578 -20.67 -28.45 -6.09
CA MET A 578 -20.81 -27.00 -6.02
C MET A 578 -22.05 -26.58 -6.83
N GLN A 579 -23.05 -26.04 -6.15
CA GLN A 579 -24.32 -25.65 -6.75
C GLN A 579 -24.59 -24.16 -6.52
N MET A 580 -24.98 -23.43 -7.57
CA MET A 580 -25.34 -22.01 -7.48
C MET A 580 -26.73 -21.76 -8.06
N PHE A 581 -27.50 -20.97 -7.33
CA PHE A 581 -28.88 -20.63 -7.66
C PHE A 581 -29.03 -19.12 -7.88
N TRP A 582 -29.80 -18.73 -8.90
CA TRP A 582 -30.17 -17.35 -9.17
C TRP A 582 -31.61 -17.28 -9.66
N LYS A 583 -32.45 -16.46 -9.02
CA LYS A 583 -33.89 -16.32 -9.30
C LYS A 583 -34.63 -17.67 -9.32
N GLY A 584 -34.19 -18.60 -8.48
CA GLY A 584 -34.73 -19.97 -8.38
C GLY A 584 -34.20 -20.96 -9.42
N ASP A 585 -33.45 -20.52 -10.44
CA ASP A 585 -32.83 -21.39 -11.42
C ASP A 585 -31.44 -21.85 -10.93
N LYS A 586 -31.14 -23.14 -11.08
CA LYS A 586 -29.81 -23.70 -10.79
C LYS A 586 -28.90 -23.46 -12.00
N ILE A 587 -28.02 -22.48 -11.89
CA ILE A 587 -27.16 -22.03 -13.00
C ILE A 587 -25.77 -22.69 -12.99
N VAL A 588 -25.34 -23.26 -11.86
CA VAL A 588 -24.12 -24.06 -11.75
C VAL A 588 -24.44 -25.33 -10.96
N ASP A 589 -23.97 -26.48 -11.46
CA ASP A 589 -24.08 -27.77 -10.78
C ASP A 589 -22.90 -28.68 -11.15
N LEU A 590 -21.73 -28.45 -10.55
CA LEU A 590 -20.50 -29.15 -10.87
C LEU A 590 -20.09 -30.11 -9.75
N SER A 591 -19.65 -31.33 -10.08
CA SER A 591 -19.11 -32.24 -9.08
C SER A 591 -17.74 -31.77 -8.59
N ARG A 592 -17.46 -31.88 -7.28
CA ARG A 592 -16.16 -31.53 -6.70
C ARG A 592 -15.04 -32.37 -7.30
N ALA A 593 -15.29 -33.67 -7.46
CA ALA A 593 -14.35 -34.59 -8.07
C ALA A 593 -13.94 -34.18 -9.50
N PHE A 594 -14.85 -33.57 -10.27
CA PHE A 594 -14.51 -33.03 -11.59
C PHE A 594 -13.70 -31.74 -11.49
N LEU A 595 -14.06 -30.81 -10.61
CA LEU A 595 -13.27 -29.60 -10.37
C LEU A 595 -11.83 -29.92 -9.97
N ASP A 596 -11.64 -30.91 -9.08
CA ASP A 596 -10.34 -31.39 -8.59
C ASP A 596 -9.47 -32.06 -9.64
N THR A 597 -10.02 -32.42 -10.81
CA THR A 597 -9.20 -32.91 -11.92
C THR A 597 -8.22 -31.85 -12.41
N ASN A 598 -8.55 -30.56 -12.20
CA ASN A 598 -7.79 -29.43 -12.69
C ASN A 598 -7.48 -29.58 -14.18
N GLY A 599 -8.45 -29.90 -15.04
CA GLY A 599 -8.24 -29.98 -16.50
C GLY A 599 -7.22 -31.05 -16.97
N CYS A 600 -6.76 -30.92 -18.21
CA CYS A 600 -5.84 -31.86 -18.85
C CYS A 600 -4.39 -31.65 -18.40
N SER A 601 -3.64 -32.74 -18.16
CA SER A 601 -2.19 -32.66 -17.87
C SER A 601 -1.40 -32.17 -19.09
N LYS A 602 -0.43 -31.28 -18.86
CA LYS A 602 0.45 -30.72 -19.89
C LYS A 602 1.89 -31.18 -19.68
N SER A 603 2.63 -31.32 -20.78
CA SER A 603 4.06 -31.65 -20.78
C SER A 603 4.79 -30.73 -21.74
N GLN A 604 6.03 -30.38 -21.40
CA GLN A 604 6.86 -29.47 -22.17
C GLN A 604 8.33 -29.91 -22.13
N GLU A 605 9.04 -29.73 -23.25
CA GLU A 605 10.50 -29.91 -23.30
C GLU A 605 11.21 -28.64 -22.84
N VAL A 606 12.37 -28.76 -22.18
CA VAL A 606 13.11 -27.63 -21.63
C VAL A 606 14.57 -27.66 -22.03
N LYS A 607 15.09 -26.50 -22.44
CA LYS A 607 16.49 -26.33 -22.81
C LYS A 607 17.08 -25.08 -22.16
N ILE A 608 18.21 -25.23 -21.44
CA ILE A 608 18.94 -24.09 -20.85
C ILE A 608 20.18 -23.79 -21.69
N THR A 609 20.14 -22.67 -22.42
CA THR A 609 21.21 -22.22 -23.33
C THR A 609 21.67 -20.78 -23.11
N HIS A 610 20.92 -19.98 -22.34
CA HIS A 610 21.10 -18.52 -22.25
C HIS A 610 22.11 -18.05 -21.19
N LEU A 611 22.72 -18.95 -20.41
CA LEU A 611 23.59 -18.59 -19.29
C LEU A 611 25.00 -18.19 -19.74
N ASN A 612 25.35 -16.92 -19.55
CA ASN A 612 26.66 -16.37 -19.88
C ASN A 612 27.50 -16.09 -18.63
N GLU A 613 28.80 -15.88 -18.81
CA GLU A 613 29.63 -15.27 -17.77
C GLU A 613 29.10 -13.85 -17.51
N VAL A 614 28.92 -13.50 -16.25
CA VAL A 614 28.51 -12.14 -15.87
C VAL A 614 29.72 -11.24 -16.08
N LYS A 615 29.59 -10.30 -17.01
CA LYS A 615 30.59 -9.27 -17.28
C LYS A 615 30.05 -7.94 -16.83
N GLU A 616 30.91 -7.18 -16.17
CA GLU A 616 30.62 -5.82 -15.74
C GLU A 616 31.74 -4.91 -16.25
N GLU A 617 31.36 -3.83 -16.93
CA GLU A 617 32.31 -2.80 -17.34
C GLU A 617 32.55 -1.86 -16.16
N THR A 618 33.67 -2.05 -15.46
CA THR A 618 34.04 -1.16 -14.36
C THR A 618 34.86 0.02 -14.88
N PRO A 619 34.37 1.27 -14.77
CA PRO A 619 35.18 2.43 -15.08
C PRO A 619 36.27 2.66 -14.02
N SER A 620 37.36 3.32 -14.39
CA SER A 620 38.40 3.72 -13.42
C SER A 620 37.84 4.69 -12.39
N PHE A 621 38.37 4.63 -11.16
CA PHE A 621 37.91 5.50 -10.10
C PHE A 621 38.44 6.93 -10.29
N ASN A 622 37.52 7.85 -10.53
CA ASN A 622 37.73 9.29 -10.51
C ASN A 622 36.42 9.99 -10.17
N GLU A 623 36.50 11.28 -9.83
CA GLU A 623 35.34 12.05 -9.39
C GLU A 623 34.21 12.08 -10.46
N GLU A 624 34.55 12.19 -11.75
CA GLU A 624 33.56 12.24 -12.83
C GLU A 624 32.74 10.95 -12.92
N ASN A 625 33.42 9.79 -12.96
CA ASN A 625 32.78 8.48 -13.00
C ASN A 625 31.98 8.21 -11.73
N PHE A 626 32.48 8.64 -10.57
CA PHE A 626 31.78 8.48 -9.30
C PHE A 626 30.45 9.26 -9.26
N LEU A 627 30.47 10.54 -9.67
CA LEU A 627 29.27 11.36 -9.75
C LEU A 627 28.28 10.85 -10.82
N LYS A 628 28.79 10.37 -11.95
CA LYS A 628 27.98 9.77 -13.00
C LYS A 628 27.22 8.53 -12.50
N ILE A 629 27.91 7.63 -11.80
CA ILE A 629 27.27 6.44 -11.23
C ILE A 629 26.28 6.83 -10.13
N LEU A 630 26.58 7.82 -9.29
CA LEU A 630 25.62 8.31 -8.28
C LEU A 630 24.33 8.86 -8.90
N SER A 631 24.41 9.39 -10.12
CA SER A 631 23.28 9.92 -10.89
C SER A 631 22.55 8.85 -11.72
N ASP A 632 23.09 7.62 -11.79
CA ASP A 632 22.45 6.52 -12.53
C ASP A 632 21.09 6.17 -11.92
N LYS A 633 20.11 5.82 -12.75
CA LYS A 633 18.71 5.61 -12.33
C LYS A 633 18.55 4.57 -11.22
N ASN A 634 19.35 3.51 -11.23
CA ASN A 634 19.31 2.46 -10.20
C ASN A 634 20.13 2.80 -8.94
N VAL A 635 20.87 3.91 -8.94
CA VAL A 635 21.70 4.39 -7.82
C VAL A 635 21.13 5.66 -7.18
N ALA A 636 20.55 6.54 -8.00
CA ALA A 636 19.98 7.83 -7.63
C ALA A 636 18.92 7.69 -6.53
N SER A 637 18.78 8.74 -5.74
CA SER A 637 17.81 8.83 -4.67
C SER A 637 16.39 8.82 -5.22
N GLN A 638 15.56 7.94 -4.67
CA GLN A 638 14.12 7.88 -4.95
C GLN A 638 13.29 8.48 -3.81
N LYS A 639 13.89 9.42 -3.04
CA LYS A 639 13.27 10.07 -1.88
C LYS A 639 11.87 10.62 -2.17
N GLY A 640 11.71 11.37 -3.27
CA GLY A 640 10.42 11.97 -3.60
C GLY A 640 9.31 10.95 -3.87
N LEU A 641 9.66 9.76 -4.40
CA LEU A 641 8.71 8.65 -4.56
C LEU A 641 8.38 8.02 -3.21
N LEU A 642 9.40 7.75 -2.38
CA LEU A 642 9.27 7.12 -1.07
C LEU A 642 8.41 7.92 -0.08
N GLU A 643 8.57 9.25 -0.05
CA GLU A 643 7.84 10.13 0.87
C GLU A 643 6.32 10.19 0.61
N MET A 644 5.84 9.65 -0.53
CA MET A 644 4.40 9.57 -0.81
C MET A 644 3.68 8.58 0.12
N PHE A 645 4.42 7.68 0.77
CA PHE A 645 3.87 6.57 1.54
C PHE A 645 4.02 6.83 3.04
N ASP A 646 2.94 6.63 3.81
CA ASP A 646 2.97 6.75 5.26
C ASP A 646 3.91 5.70 5.86
N SER A 647 4.90 6.17 6.61
CA SER A 647 5.96 5.34 7.16
C SER A 647 5.94 5.28 8.69
N SER A 648 4.91 5.82 9.36
CA SER A 648 4.86 5.92 10.83
C SER A 648 3.54 5.49 11.47
N ILE A 649 2.48 5.33 10.68
CA ILE A 649 1.16 4.91 11.17
C ILE A 649 1.18 3.59 11.96
N GLY A 650 0.29 3.45 12.93
CA GLY A 650 0.20 2.26 13.79
C GLY A 650 1.20 2.22 14.94
N ALA A 651 2.09 3.22 15.04
CA ALA A 651 3.13 3.31 16.07
C ALA A 651 4.02 2.05 16.16
N THR A 652 4.41 1.50 15.00
CA THR A 652 5.26 0.30 14.91
C THR A 652 6.66 0.56 14.33
N THR A 653 6.88 1.71 13.66
CA THR A 653 8.11 1.93 12.88
C THR A 653 9.36 2.07 13.75
N VAL A 654 10.22 1.05 13.73
CA VAL A 654 11.49 1.04 14.48
C VAL A 654 12.54 1.89 13.80
N ALA A 655 12.57 1.90 12.47
CA ALA A 655 13.46 2.72 11.66
C ALA A 655 12.67 3.39 10.53
N MET A 656 12.76 4.71 10.46
CA MET A 656 12.20 5.49 9.34
C MET A 656 12.89 5.10 8.03
N PRO A 657 12.24 5.31 6.86
CA PRO A 657 12.84 4.92 5.58
C PRO A 657 14.17 5.61 5.29
N LEU A 658 14.29 6.88 5.70
CA LEU A 658 15.48 7.71 5.56
C LEU A 658 16.00 8.10 6.95
N GLY A 659 17.23 7.68 7.26
CA GLY A 659 17.88 7.89 8.55
C GLY A 659 18.84 9.07 8.59
N GLY A 660 19.33 9.32 9.81
CA GLY A 660 20.23 10.39 10.19
C GLY A 660 19.54 11.74 10.43
N LYS A 661 20.30 12.69 10.99
CA LYS A 661 19.83 14.06 11.30
C LYS A 661 19.18 14.76 10.09
N TYR A 662 19.67 14.49 8.88
CA TYR A 662 19.21 15.12 7.64
C TYR A 662 18.21 14.27 6.85
N GLN A 663 17.90 13.04 7.28
CA GLN A 663 16.96 12.12 6.60
C GLN A 663 17.32 11.92 5.12
N GLN A 664 18.55 11.46 4.86
CA GLN A 664 19.10 11.28 3.49
C GLN A 664 19.70 9.89 3.24
N THR A 665 19.87 9.06 4.26
CA THR A 665 20.39 7.70 4.06
C THR A 665 19.25 6.68 4.09
N LEU A 666 19.03 5.99 2.98
CA LEU A 666 18.02 4.93 2.87
C LEU A 666 18.36 3.72 3.75
N MET A 667 17.37 3.20 4.48
CA MET A 667 17.44 1.96 5.25
C MET A 667 17.69 0.73 4.34
N GLU A 668 18.24 -0.36 4.86
CA GLU A 668 18.46 -1.59 4.08
C GLU A 668 17.17 -2.41 3.85
N GLY A 669 16.12 -2.17 4.64
CA GLY A 669 14.84 -2.87 4.59
C GLY A 669 13.80 -2.22 5.52
N SER A 670 12.70 -2.92 5.76
CA SER A 670 11.61 -2.50 6.65
C SER A 670 11.72 -3.16 8.02
N VAL A 671 11.55 -2.39 9.10
CA VAL A 671 11.58 -2.89 10.49
C VAL A 671 10.45 -2.30 11.32
N GLN A 672 9.58 -3.17 11.84
CA GLN A 672 8.36 -2.80 12.55
C GLN A 672 8.22 -3.60 13.86
N THR A 673 7.82 -3.00 14.98
CA THR A 673 7.37 -3.77 16.15
C THR A 673 6.07 -4.50 15.81
N LEU A 674 5.78 -5.60 16.51
CA LEU A 674 4.47 -6.23 16.37
C LEU A 674 3.35 -5.27 16.80
N PRO A 675 2.19 -5.27 16.14
CA PRO A 675 1.06 -4.45 16.54
C PRO A 675 0.42 -5.13 17.75
N ILE A 676 0.74 -4.73 18.98
CA ILE A 676 0.16 -5.34 20.19
C ILE A 676 -0.69 -4.32 20.93
N ILE A 677 -2.00 -4.60 21.06
CA ILE A 677 -2.96 -3.68 21.69
C ILE A 677 -2.63 -3.51 23.18
N GLY A 678 -2.56 -2.26 23.62
CA GLY A 678 -2.36 -1.90 25.04
C GLY A 678 -0.96 -2.17 25.58
N ALA A 679 -0.03 -2.68 24.77
CA ALA A 679 1.35 -2.88 25.18
C ALA A 679 2.06 -1.53 25.37
N LYS A 680 2.85 -1.44 26.44
CA LYS A 680 3.68 -0.24 26.69
C LYS A 680 5.00 -0.33 25.96
N ASN A 681 5.67 -1.48 26.05
CA ASN A 681 6.97 -1.76 25.48
C ASN A 681 6.93 -3.07 24.71
N ILE A 682 7.24 -3.04 23.42
CA ILE A 682 7.28 -4.21 22.54
C ILE A 682 8.75 -4.42 22.13
N GLU A 683 9.28 -5.62 22.34
CA GLU A 683 10.66 -5.97 22.02
C GLU A 683 10.79 -6.77 20.72
N THR A 684 9.81 -7.62 20.40
CA THR A 684 9.82 -8.37 19.14
C THR A 684 9.50 -7.46 17.95
N VAL A 685 10.30 -7.59 16.89
CA VAL A 685 10.12 -6.89 15.62
C VAL A 685 9.97 -7.86 14.46
N SER A 686 9.25 -7.43 13.42
CA SER A 686 9.27 -7.99 12.08
C SER A 686 10.28 -7.24 11.21
N LEU A 687 11.15 -7.99 10.53
CA LEU A 687 12.13 -7.53 9.57
C LEU A 687 11.71 -8.01 8.19
N ALA A 688 11.71 -7.12 7.20
CA ALA A 688 11.47 -7.48 5.82
C ALA A 688 12.47 -6.80 4.87
N SER A 689 12.92 -7.54 3.86
CA SER A 689 13.81 -7.02 2.81
C SER A 689 13.51 -7.73 1.48
N TRP A 690 14.15 -7.26 0.41
CA TRP A 690 14.07 -7.87 -0.91
C TRP A 690 15.45 -7.92 -1.58
N GLY A 691 15.63 -8.76 -2.59
CA GLY A 691 16.83 -8.77 -3.44
C GLY A 691 16.49 -9.15 -4.87
N PHE A 692 17.12 -8.48 -5.84
CA PHE A 692 16.99 -8.71 -7.28
C PHE A 692 17.90 -7.76 -8.06
N ASP A 693 18.58 -8.28 -9.09
CA ASP A 693 19.40 -7.52 -10.02
C ASP A 693 19.05 -7.90 -11.48
N ALA A 694 18.54 -6.94 -12.25
CA ALA A 694 18.09 -7.17 -13.62
C ALA A 694 19.24 -7.44 -14.59
N GLU A 695 20.41 -6.85 -14.38
CA GLU A 695 21.56 -6.96 -15.29
C GLU A 695 22.21 -8.34 -15.19
N ILE A 696 22.47 -8.79 -13.96
CA ILE A 696 22.97 -10.14 -13.68
C ILE A 696 21.96 -11.16 -14.20
N SER A 697 20.66 -10.98 -13.94
CA SER A 697 19.64 -11.94 -14.33
C SER A 697 19.47 -12.06 -15.85
N LYS A 698 19.65 -10.98 -16.62
CA LYS A 698 19.66 -11.01 -18.10
C LYS A 698 20.84 -11.79 -18.66
N GLN A 699 22.03 -11.63 -18.07
CA GLN A 699 23.24 -12.32 -18.52
C GLN A 699 23.23 -13.80 -18.07
N ASN A 700 22.79 -14.04 -16.83
CA ASN A 700 22.81 -15.35 -16.19
C ASN A 700 21.73 -15.44 -15.09
N SER A 701 20.58 -16.00 -15.44
CA SER A 701 19.43 -16.06 -14.53
C SER A 701 19.60 -17.04 -13.36
N LEU A 702 20.54 -18.00 -13.46
CA LEU A 702 20.97 -18.88 -12.37
C LEU A 702 21.73 -18.08 -11.30
N LEU A 703 22.71 -17.27 -11.72
CA LEU A 703 23.47 -16.42 -10.79
C LEU A 703 22.59 -15.29 -10.24
N GLY A 704 21.77 -14.66 -11.09
CA GLY A 704 20.87 -13.56 -10.69
C GLY A 704 19.94 -13.95 -9.54
N SER A 705 19.31 -15.12 -9.62
CA SER A 705 18.46 -15.64 -8.54
C SER A 705 19.24 -16.03 -7.28
N SER A 706 20.43 -16.60 -7.41
CA SER A 706 21.30 -16.92 -6.27
C SER A 706 21.72 -15.65 -5.51
N TYR A 707 22.12 -14.60 -6.24
CA TYR A 707 22.48 -13.31 -5.65
C TYR A 707 21.27 -12.51 -5.14
N ALA A 708 20.07 -12.69 -5.72
CA ALA A 708 18.84 -12.13 -5.16
C ALA A 708 18.59 -12.64 -3.73
N VAL A 709 18.79 -13.94 -3.49
CA VAL A 709 18.72 -14.52 -2.14
C VAL A 709 19.79 -13.92 -1.24
N VAL A 710 21.06 -13.89 -1.68
CA VAL A 710 22.17 -13.29 -0.92
C VAL A 710 21.90 -11.84 -0.53
N GLU A 711 21.42 -11.02 -1.45
CA GLU A 711 21.14 -9.60 -1.20
C GLU A 711 20.04 -9.43 -0.15
N SER A 712 18.92 -10.17 -0.28
CA SER A 712 17.81 -10.10 0.67
C SER A 712 18.26 -10.51 2.09
N VAL A 713 19.07 -11.56 2.21
CA VAL A 713 19.64 -12.02 3.49
C VAL A 713 20.61 -10.99 4.07
N ALA A 714 21.54 -10.47 3.25
CA ALA A 714 22.52 -9.48 3.67
C ALA A 714 21.85 -8.22 4.24
N LYS A 715 20.74 -7.78 3.64
CA LYS A 715 19.95 -6.64 4.13
C LYS A 715 19.35 -6.89 5.51
N ILE A 716 18.79 -8.08 5.78
CA ILE A 716 18.25 -8.43 7.11
C ILE A 716 19.36 -8.37 8.16
N VAL A 717 20.53 -8.94 7.85
CA VAL A 717 21.71 -8.94 8.73
C VAL A 717 22.23 -7.52 8.96
N ALA A 718 22.29 -6.69 7.92
CA ALA A 718 22.73 -5.30 8.01
C ALA A 718 21.83 -4.44 8.91
N MET A 719 20.55 -4.78 9.03
CA MET A 719 19.62 -4.14 9.96
C MET A 719 19.72 -4.66 11.40
N GLY A 720 20.48 -5.74 11.64
CA GLY A 720 20.64 -6.39 12.95
C GLY A 720 19.79 -7.65 13.16
N GLY A 721 19.23 -8.24 12.10
CA GLY A 721 18.51 -9.51 12.15
C GLY A 721 19.43 -10.74 12.11
N ASP A 722 18.96 -11.86 12.66
CA ASP A 722 19.61 -13.17 12.52
C ASP A 722 19.18 -13.82 11.19
N TYR A 723 20.12 -14.17 10.33
CA TYR A 723 19.80 -14.81 9.05
C TYR A 723 19.08 -16.15 9.22
N LYS A 724 19.28 -16.86 10.33
CA LYS A 724 18.67 -18.18 10.60
C LYS A 724 17.15 -18.11 10.76
N ASN A 725 16.62 -16.94 11.10
CA ASN A 725 15.19 -16.71 11.28
C ASN A 725 14.47 -16.38 9.95
N ILE A 726 15.21 -16.21 8.85
CA ILE A 726 14.65 -15.78 7.58
C ILE A 726 13.80 -16.89 6.96
N ARG A 727 12.63 -16.50 6.45
CA ARG A 727 11.83 -17.28 5.51
C ARG A 727 11.58 -16.44 4.27
N PHE A 728 11.55 -17.11 3.12
CA PHE A 728 11.37 -16.41 1.85
C PHE A 728 9.96 -16.54 1.31
N SER A 729 9.61 -15.55 0.50
CA SER A 729 8.58 -15.66 -0.51
C SER A 729 9.16 -15.16 -1.84
N PHE A 730 9.06 -15.96 -2.89
CA PHE A 730 9.66 -15.62 -4.19
C PHE A 730 8.62 -15.03 -5.15
N GLN A 731 9.05 -14.07 -5.95
CA GLN A 731 8.23 -13.50 -7.02
C GLN A 731 8.89 -13.76 -8.36
N GLU A 732 8.22 -14.52 -9.22
CA GLU A 732 8.65 -14.79 -10.58
C GLU A 732 7.96 -13.87 -11.58
N TYR A 733 8.73 -13.26 -12.49
CA TYR A 733 8.19 -12.53 -13.64
C TYR A 733 9.03 -12.77 -14.90
N PHE A 734 8.42 -13.43 -15.88
CA PHE A 734 9.10 -13.82 -17.11
C PHE A 734 8.23 -13.52 -18.34
N GLU A 735 8.87 -13.63 -19.51
CA GLU A 735 8.20 -13.59 -20.80
C GLU A 735 7.19 -14.73 -20.98
N LYS A 736 6.30 -14.60 -21.95
CA LYS A 736 5.39 -15.69 -22.36
C LYS A 736 6.17 -16.86 -22.94
N LEU A 737 6.01 -18.04 -22.32
CA LEU A 737 6.83 -19.22 -22.61
C LEU A 737 6.39 -19.99 -23.87
N GLY A 738 5.08 -20.14 -24.09
CA GLY A 738 4.55 -20.94 -25.21
C GLY A 738 5.08 -22.38 -25.21
N GLN A 739 5.30 -22.96 -26.41
CA GLN A 739 5.87 -24.30 -26.57
C GLN A 739 7.39 -24.31 -26.80
N ASN A 740 8.07 -23.17 -26.63
CA ASN A 740 9.50 -23.04 -26.95
C ASN A 740 10.38 -23.54 -25.79
N PRO A 741 11.20 -24.60 -25.97
CA PRO A 741 12.00 -25.17 -24.89
C PRO A 741 12.99 -24.20 -24.23
N GLU A 742 13.56 -23.25 -24.99
CA GLU A 742 14.54 -22.30 -24.46
C GLU A 742 13.90 -21.26 -23.53
N LYS A 743 12.66 -20.86 -23.82
CA LYS A 743 11.93 -19.91 -22.96
C LYS A 743 11.66 -20.52 -21.58
N TRP A 744 11.28 -21.79 -21.53
CA TRP A 744 11.11 -22.55 -20.29
C TRP A 744 12.43 -22.77 -19.54
N GLY A 745 13.57 -22.72 -20.23
CA GLY A 745 14.89 -22.79 -19.62
C GLY A 745 15.19 -21.61 -18.68
N LYS A 746 14.61 -20.44 -18.93
CA LYS A 746 14.82 -19.22 -18.11
C LYS A 746 14.28 -19.36 -16.69
N PRO A 747 12.98 -19.64 -16.45
CA PRO A 747 12.46 -19.84 -15.11
C PRO A 747 13.07 -21.09 -14.44
N LEU A 748 13.34 -22.17 -15.18
CA LEU A 748 14.00 -23.34 -14.60
C LEU A 748 15.41 -23.01 -14.07
N ALA A 749 16.23 -22.29 -14.84
CA ALA A 749 17.56 -21.85 -14.40
C ALA A 749 17.48 -20.94 -13.17
N SER A 750 16.52 -20.02 -13.13
CA SER A 750 16.30 -19.13 -11.98
C SER A 750 15.89 -19.89 -10.72
N LEU A 751 14.96 -20.85 -10.83
CA LEU A 751 14.55 -21.66 -9.69
C LEU A 751 15.68 -22.58 -9.20
N LEU A 752 16.54 -23.08 -10.09
CA LEU A 752 17.72 -23.85 -9.69
C LEU A 752 18.73 -23.00 -8.91
N GLY A 753 18.90 -21.72 -9.26
CA GLY A 753 19.79 -20.81 -8.53
C GLY A 753 19.22 -20.46 -7.15
N ALA A 754 17.92 -20.16 -7.08
CA ALA A 754 17.24 -19.97 -5.81
C ALA A 754 17.23 -21.25 -4.95
N TYR A 755 17.10 -22.43 -5.55
CA TYR A 755 17.21 -23.73 -4.87
C TYR A 755 18.61 -23.92 -4.26
N ASP A 756 19.68 -23.68 -5.04
CA ASP A 756 21.06 -23.77 -4.56
C ASP A 756 21.30 -22.86 -3.36
N ALA A 757 20.86 -21.60 -3.44
CA ALA A 757 21.00 -20.65 -2.34
C ALA A 757 20.24 -21.09 -1.08
N GLN A 758 19.00 -21.56 -1.22
CA GLN A 758 18.20 -22.10 -0.11
C GLN A 758 18.88 -23.27 0.58
N ILE A 759 19.37 -24.26 -0.19
CA ILE A 759 20.05 -25.44 0.35
C ILE A 759 21.32 -25.06 1.11
N ASN A 760 22.14 -24.17 0.55
CA ASN A 760 23.43 -23.82 1.14
C ASN A 760 23.32 -22.88 2.36
N PHE A 761 22.30 -22.02 2.41
CA PHE A 761 21.98 -21.22 3.60
C PHE A 761 21.22 -22.01 4.67
N GLY A 762 20.50 -23.08 4.30
CA GLY A 762 19.59 -23.78 5.22
C GLY A 762 18.29 -23.01 5.47
N LEU A 763 17.83 -22.22 4.49
CA LEU A 763 16.67 -21.33 4.60
C LEU A 763 15.64 -21.71 3.54
N ALA A 764 14.36 -21.62 3.89
CA ALA A 764 13.26 -22.06 3.03
C ALA A 764 12.42 -20.89 2.49
N ALA A 765 12.09 -20.94 1.20
CA ALA A 765 10.89 -20.31 0.68
C ALA A 765 9.67 -21.10 1.15
N ILE A 766 8.70 -20.40 1.74
CA ILE A 766 7.45 -20.97 2.26
C ILE A 766 6.21 -20.38 1.58
N GLY A 767 6.43 -19.56 0.56
CA GLY A 767 5.43 -19.07 -0.37
C GLY A 767 6.09 -18.45 -1.59
N GLY A 768 5.26 -17.96 -2.50
CA GLY A 768 5.68 -17.27 -3.70
C GLY A 768 4.49 -16.98 -4.60
N LYS A 769 4.75 -16.32 -5.73
CA LYS A 769 3.77 -15.98 -6.74
C LYS A 769 4.46 -15.80 -8.08
N ASP A 770 3.81 -16.24 -9.16
CA ASP A 770 4.35 -16.17 -10.50
C ASP A 770 3.51 -15.36 -11.49
N SER A 771 4.20 -14.83 -12.51
CA SER A 771 3.60 -14.14 -13.65
C SER A 771 4.39 -14.46 -14.92
N MET A 772 3.76 -15.15 -15.88
CA MET A 772 4.40 -15.61 -17.14
C MET A 772 3.90 -14.84 -18.38
N SER A 773 3.52 -13.57 -18.18
CA SER A 773 2.87 -12.72 -19.19
C SER A 773 3.70 -11.53 -19.66
N GLY A 774 4.98 -11.46 -19.31
CA GLY A 774 5.89 -10.32 -19.53
C GLY A 774 6.36 -10.11 -20.97
N THR A 775 5.46 -10.22 -21.95
CA THR A 775 5.74 -9.99 -23.38
C THR A 775 4.76 -8.97 -23.94
N TYR A 776 5.26 -8.04 -24.76
CA TYR A 776 4.47 -7.13 -25.59
C TYR A 776 5.10 -7.05 -26.97
N GLN A 777 4.39 -7.57 -27.99
CA GLN A 777 4.95 -7.77 -29.33
C GLN A 777 6.27 -8.57 -29.24
N ASP A 778 7.37 -8.04 -29.78
CA ASP A 778 8.69 -8.68 -29.75
C ASP A 778 9.54 -8.32 -28.51
N LEU A 779 9.01 -7.48 -27.60
CA LEU A 779 9.70 -7.05 -26.39
C LEU A 779 9.37 -8.00 -25.22
N ASN A 780 10.39 -8.29 -24.40
CA ASN A 780 10.27 -9.16 -23.24
C ASN A 780 10.87 -8.49 -22.00
N VAL A 781 10.24 -8.74 -20.85
CA VAL A 781 10.78 -8.36 -19.54
C VAL A 781 12.07 -9.11 -19.23
N PRO A 782 12.98 -8.55 -18.42
CA PRO A 782 14.15 -9.29 -17.95
C PRO A 782 13.70 -10.53 -17.16
N PRO A 783 14.45 -11.65 -17.20
CA PRO A 783 14.20 -12.80 -16.33
C PRO A 783 14.24 -12.34 -14.87
N THR A 784 13.10 -12.38 -14.18
CA THR A 784 12.96 -11.76 -12.86
C THR A 784 12.57 -12.80 -11.83
N LEU A 785 13.43 -12.96 -10.82
CA LEU A 785 13.13 -13.68 -9.59
C LEU A 785 13.53 -12.76 -8.43
N ILE A 786 12.54 -12.26 -7.70
CA ILE A 786 12.76 -11.43 -6.51
C ILE A 786 12.72 -12.33 -5.29
N SER A 787 13.73 -12.20 -4.43
CA SER A 787 13.74 -12.84 -3.11
C SER A 787 13.20 -11.86 -2.08
N PHE A 788 11.98 -12.04 -1.57
CA PHE A 788 11.50 -11.35 -0.37
C PHE A 788 11.86 -12.17 0.86
N ALA A 789 12.56 -11.56 1.82
CA ALA A 789 12.95 -12.17 3.07
C ALA A 789 12.16 -11.56 4.23
N CYS A 790 11.58 -12.40 5.09
CA CYS A 790 10.92 -11.99 6.32
C CYS A 790 11.50 -12.76 7.52
N ALA A 791 11.73 -12.06 8.63
CA ALA A 791 12.26 -12.64 9.87
C ALA A 791 11.72 -11.91 11.10
N ASN A 792 11.67 -12.58 12.24
CA ASN A 792 11.52 -11.90 13.54
C ASN A 792 12.89 -11.57 14.16
N GLY A 793 12.95 -10.49 14.94
CA GLY A 793 14.15 -10.04 15.64
C GLY A 793 13.83 -9.27 16.92
N GLU A 794 14.83 -8.57 17.47
CA GLU A 794 14.71 -7.79 18.71
C GLU A 794 14.99 -6.30 18.47
N LYS A 795 14.09 -5.43 18.93
CA LYS A 795 14.13 -3.96 18.77
C LYS A 795 15.46 -3.33 19.19
N LYS A 796 16.05 -3.80 20.29
CA LYS A 796 17.33 -3.26 20.80
C LYS A 796 18.50 -3.48 19.83
N ASN A 797 18.48 -4.56 19.03
CA ASN A 797 19.56 -4.93 18.11
C ASN A 797 19.47 -4.19 16.77
N ILE A 798 18.39 -3.46 16.52
CA ILE A 798 18.19 -2.76 15.24
C ILE A 798 19.16 -1.58 15.10
N ILE A 799 19.91 -1.57 14.00
CA ILE A 799 20.85 -0.51 13.59
C ILE A 799 20.47 0.01 12.20
N SER A 800 21.07 1.14 11.78
CA SER A 800 20.82 1.76 10.47
C SER A 800 22.12 2.19 9.79
N PRO A 801 22.13 2.35 8.46
CA PRO A 801 23.36 2.34 7.67
C PRO A 801 24.15 3.66 7.61
N GLU A 802 23.62 4.78 8.09
CA GLU A 802 24.37 6.03 8.09
C GLU A 802 25.54 6.00 9.10
N PHE A 803 26.62 6.70 8.80
CA PHE A 803 27.75 6.82 9.73
C PHE A 803 27.31 7.44 11.05
N LYS A 804 27.78 6.89 12.18
CA LYS A 804 27.28 7.25 13.51
C LYS A 804 28.16 8.25 14.22
N ASN A 805 29.46 8.00 14.33
CA ASN A 805 30.35 8.84 15.12
C ASN A 805 31.74 8.95 14.49
N GLU A 806 32.33 10.13 14.59
CA GLU A 806 33.74 10.35 14.29
C GLU A 806 34.64 9.37 15.06
N GLY A 807 35.71 8.90 14.40
CA GLY A 807 36.70 8.01 14.99
C GLY A 807 36.31 6.52 14.98
N ASN A 808 35.06 6.20 14.67
CA ASN A 808 34.66 4.82 14.42
C ASN A 808 35.43 4.24 13.23
N LYS A 809 35.75 2.95 13.32
CA LYS A 809 36.52 2.22 12.32
C LYS A 809 35.60 1.72 11.23
N VAL A 810 36.04 1.84 9.98
CA VAL A 810 35.30 1.37 8.80
C VAL A 810 36.01 0.15 8.23
N TYR A 811 35.26 -0.94 8.12
CA TYR A 811 35.72 -2.22 7.61
C TYR A 811 34.99 -2.59 6.32
N PHE A 812 35.65 -3.36 5.47
CA PHE A 812 35.11 -3.95 4.25
C PHE A 812 35.22 -5.47 4.30
N PHE A 813 34.09 -6.14 4.11
CA PHE A 813 34.06 -7.55 3.78
C PHE A 813 33.89 -7.69 2.27
N ASN A 814 34.92 -8.21 1.61
CA ASN A 814 34.89 -8.49 0.17
C ASN A 814 34.36 -9.90 -0.07
N HIS A 815 33.17 -10.01 -0.64
CA HIS A 815 32.66 -11.28 -1.12
C HIS A 815 33.45 -11.73 -2.34
N VAL A 816 33.92 -12.97 -2.29
CA VAL A 816 34.61 -13.64 -3.41
C VAL A 816 33.77 -14.84 -3.78
N ALA A 817 33.22 -14.80 -5.00
CA ALA A 817 32.42 -15.88 -5.57
C ALA A 817 33.24 -17.17 -5.74
N GLN A 818 32.56 -18.29 -5.89
CA GLN A 818 33.16 -19.55 -6.31
C GLN A 818 33.67 -19.45 -7.76
N GLU A 819 34.51 -20.39 -8.20
CA GLU A 819 35.05 -20.38 -9.58
C GLU A 819 33.96 -20.41 -10.66
N ASN A 820 32.81 -21.00 -10.36
CA ASN A 820 31.64 -21.06 -11.24
C ASN A 820 30.72 -19.82 -11.11
N GLY A 821 31.13 -18.78 -10.38
CA GLY A 821 30.38 -17.54 -10.17
C GLY A 821 29.29 -17.60 -9.10
N LEU A 822 28.92 -18.78 -8.59
CA LEU A 822 27.95 -18.90 -7.49
C LEU A 822 28.47 -18.26 -6.20
N PRO A 823 27.58 -17.82 -5.30
CA PRO A 823 27.99 -17.24 -4.03
C PRO A 823 28.82 -18.23 -3.18
N ASN A 824 29.84 -17.72 -2.48
CA ASN A 824 30.51 -18.46 -1.42
C ASN A 824 29.69 -18.41 -0.11
N TYR A 825 28.74 -19.34 0.04
CA TYR A 825 27.80 -19.35 1.16
C TYR A 825 28.44 -19.55 2.53
N ASP A 826 29.54 -20.31 2.63
CA ASP A 826 30.22 -20.51 3.92
C ASP A 826 30.91 -19.24 4.40
N ALA A 827 31.56 -18.49 3.50
CA ALA A 827 32.11 -17.18 3.83
C ALA A 827 31.00 -16.21 4.27
N LEU A 828 29.85 -16.22 3.58
CA LEU A 828 28.69 -15.39 3.88
C LEU A 828 28.07 -15.72 5.25
N LYS A 829 27.79 -17.00 5.55
CA LYS A 829 27.29 -17.42 6.86
C LYS A 829 28.21 -17.00 8.00
N ASN A 830 29.52 -17.18 7.83
CA ASN A 830 30.49 -16.81 8.87
C ASN A 830 30.51 -15.30 9.14
N ILE A 831 30.46 -14.46 8.10
CA ILE A 831 30.42 -13.00 8.30
C ILE A 831 29.07 -12.55 8.87
N TYR A 832 27.95 -13.16 8.47
CA TYR A 832 26.63 -12.83 8.99
C TYR A 832 26.50 -13.12 10.49
N GLU A 833 27.02 -14.27 10.94
CA GLU A 833 27.09 -14.60 12.37
C GLU A 833 27.96 -13.62 13.15
N LEU A 834 29.14 -13.27 12.61
CA LEU A 834 30.03 -12.29 13.22
C LEU A 834 29.33 -10.93 13.37
N ILE A 835 28.63 -10.47 12.33
CA ILE A 835 27.94 -9.18 12.35
C ILE A 835 26.84 -9.20 13.41
N PHE A 836 25.96 -10.19 13.38
CA PHE A 836 24.85 -10.29 14.33
C PHE A 836 25.32 -10.30 15.79
N GLU A 837 26.34 -11.08 16.12
CA GLU A 837 26.88 -11.13 17.49
C GLU A 837 27.57 -9.82 17.91
N ASN A 838 28.27 -9.13 17.00
CA ASN A 838 28.90 -7.85 17.31
C ASN A 838 27.90 -6.68 17.36
N ILE A 839 26.77 -6.77 16.68
CA ILE A 839 25.63 -5.84 16.84
C ILE A 839 25.00 -6.04 18.21
N LYS A 840 24.71 -7.29 18.61
CA LYS A 840 24.20 -7.62 19.96
C LYS A 840 25.13 -7.15 21.07
N ALA A 841 26.44 -7.23 20.85
CA ALA A 841 27.46 -6.71 21.76
C ALA A 841 27.61 -5.18 21.74
N GLY A 842 26.90 -4.46 20.86
CA GLY A 842 26.95 -3.01 20.73
C GLY A 842 28.22 -2.45 20.07
N LYS A 843 29.04 -3.31 19.45
CA LYS A 843 30.33 -2.97 18.82
C LYS A 843 30.14 -2.45 17.40
N ILE A 844 29.39 -3.17 16.58
CA ILE A 844 28.97 -2.72 15.25
C ILE A 844 27.76 -1.82 15.41
N VAL A 845 27.78 -0.68 14.72
CA VAL A 845 26.75 0.38 14.86
C VAL A 845 26.10 0.79 13.56
N SER A 846 26.71 0.44 12.43
CA SER A 846 26.17 0.66 11.09
C SER A 846 26.74 -0.38 10.14
N VAL A 847 25.91 -0.88 9.22
CA VAL A 847 26.28 -1.81 8.16
C VAL A 847 25.55 -1.40 6.89
N LYS A 848 26.26 -1.37 5.75
CA LYS A 848 25.69 -1.09 4.43
C LYS A 848 26.04 -2.22 3.47
N THR A 849 25.07 -2.64 2.67
CA THR A 849 25.30 -3.59 1.56
C THR A 849 25.98 -2.90 0.38
N VAL A 850 26.91 -3.60 -0.28
CA VAL A 850 27.58 -3.13 -1.51
C VAL A 850 26.84 -3.68 -2.73
N LYS A 851 26.53 -2.79 -3.68
CA LYS A 851 25.74 -3.10 -4.90
C LYS A 851 26.26 -2.28 -6.09
N GLU A 852 25.38 -1.75 -6.94
CA GLU A 852 25.72 -0.84 -8.04
C GLU A 852 26.68 0.27 -7.58
N GLY A 853 27.76 0.44 -8.33
CA GLY A 853 28.78 1.45 -8.04
C GLY A 853 29.72 1.14 -6.88
N GLY A 854 29.68 -0.09 -6.36
CA GLY A 854 30.70 -0.64 -5.48
C GLY A 854 30.88 0.08 -4.14
N VAL A 855 32.08 -0.04 -3.59
CA VAL A 855 32.42 0.48 -2.25
C VAL A 855 32.26 2.01 -2.19
N ALA A 856 32.57 2.73 -3.27
CA ALA A 856 32.49 4.20 -3.27
C ALA A 856 31.05 4.69 -3.08
N VAL A 857 30.09 4.11 -3.81
CA VAL A 857 28.66 4.47 -3.67
C VAL A 857 28.12 4.08 -2.30
N ALA A 858 28.50 2.90 -1.78
CA ALA A 858 28.10 2.50 -0.43
C ALA A 858 28.56 3.53 0.62
N LEU A 859 29.83 3.94 0.59
CA LEU A 859 30.39 4.95 1.48
C LEU A 859 29.72 6.32 1.34
N ALA A 860 29.44 6.77 0.11
CA ALA A 860 28.68 8.00 -0.12
C ALA A 860 27.31 7.93 0.54
N LYS A 861 26.55 6.86 0.31
CA LYS A 861 25.21 6.69 0.91
C LYS A 861 25.24 6.63 2.43
N MET A 862 26.28 6.05 3.04
CA MET A 862 26.48 6.08 4.50
C MET A 862 26.76 7.49 5.03
N SER A 863 27.40 8.36 4.24
CA SER A 863 27.77 9.72 4.66
C SER A 863 26.59 10.71 4.71
N PHE A 864 25.52 10.47 3.96
CA PHE A 864 24.47 11.48 3.71
C PHE A 864 23.63 11.83 4.95
N GLY A 865 23.17 10.83 5.71
CA GLY A 865 22.16 11.00 6.75
C GLY A 865 22.62 11.88 7.91
N ASN A 866 23.88 11.79 8.31
CA ASN A 866 24.46 12.60 9.39
C ASN A 866 25.49 13.62 8.89
N ARG A 867 25.77 13.66 7.57
CA ARG A 867 26.84 14.45 6.96
C ARG A 867 28.21 14.23 7.60
N LEU A 868 28.53 12.96 7.90
CA LEU A 868 29.85 12.56 8.39
C LEU A 868 30.66 12.00 7.24
N GLY A 869 31.88 12.50 7.08
CA GLY A 869 32.84 12.00 6.10
C GLY A 869 33.52 10.71 6.53
N ALA A 870 34.41 10.20 5.68
CA ALA A 870 35.31 9.11 6.02
C ALA A 870 36.64 9.23 5.26
N GLU A 871 37.71 8.75 5.88
CA GLU A 871 39.03 8.59 5.27
C GLU A 871 39.24 7.11 4.98
N ILE A 872 39.23 6.73 3.69
CA ILE A 872 39.20 5.34 3.24
C ILE A 872 40.38 5.06 2.31
N THR A 873 41.02 3.90 2.52
CA THR A 873 42.01 3.30 1.63
C THR A 873 41.61 1.86 1.33
N VAL A 874 41.34 1.56 0.06
CA VAL A 874 40.91 0.23 -0.40
C VAL A 874 41.38 -0.01 -1.84
N ASP A 875 41.41 -1.27 -2.27
CA ASP A 875 41.77 -1.63 -3.64
C ASP A 875 40.88 -0.87 -4.65
N GLU A 876 41.50 -0.28 -5.68
CA GLU A 876 40.79 0.48 -6.71
C GLU A 876 39.79 -0.39 -7.48
N ASN A 877 40.06 -1.69 -7.62
CA ASN A 877 39.23 -2.64 -8.37
C ASN A 877 37.87 -2.92 -7.73
N VAL A 878 37.64 -2.55 -6.47
CA VAL A 878 36.34 -2.73 -5.79
C VAL A 878 35.56 -1.43 -5.63
N LEU A 879 36.15 -0.29 -6.00
CA LEU A 879 35.55 1.01 -5.74
C LEU A 879 34.27 1.24 -6.53
N LEU A 880 34.27 0.90 -7.83
CA LEU A 880 33.14 1.11 -8.74
C LEU A 880 32.57 -0.19 -9.31
N THR A 881 32.94 -1.33 -8.74
CA THR A 881 32.51 -2.67 -9.18
C THR A 881 31.37 -3.16 -8.32
N LYS A 882 30.26 -3.59 -8.93
CA LYS A 882 29.16 -4.22 -8.20
C LYS A 882 29.65 -5.51 -7.55
N ASN A 883 29.32 -5.68 -6.26
CA ASN A 883 29.72 -6.87 -5.53
C ASN A 883 28.67 -7.25 -4.48
N ILE A 884 27.59 -7.89 -4.95
CA ILE A 884 26.50 -8.36 -4.10
C ILE A 884 27.02 -9.41 -3.11
N GLY A 885 26.68 -9.22 -1.82
CA GLY A 885 27.18 -10.03 -0.71
C GLY A 885 28.33 -9.37 0.06
N SER A 886 28.96 -8.34 -0.51
CA SER A 886 29.95 -7.53 0.19
C SER A 886 29.31 -6.49 1.12
N LEU A 887 30.02 -6.11 2.18
CA LEU A 887 29.49 -5.26 3.26
C LEU A 887 30.51 -4.21 3.70
N ILE A 888 30.03 -3.00 3.98
CA ILE A 888 30.76 -1.96 4.71
C ILE A 888 30.24 -1.91 6.14
N ILE A 889 31.14 -1.92 7.11
CA ILE A 889 30.82 -2.08 8.54
C ILE A 889 31.49 -0.98 9.33
N GLU A 890 30.71 -0.21 10.08
CA GLU A 890 31.19 0.76 11.06
C GLU A 890 31.20 0.13 12.46
N SER A 891 32.35 0.20 13.13
CA SER A 891 32.53 -0.33 14.48
C SER A 891 33.16 0.70 15.42
N LYS A 892 32.65 0.74 16.65
CA LYS A 892 33.25 1.52 17.76
C LYS A 892 34.58 0.95 18.22
N GLU A 893 34.76 -0.36 18.05
CA GLU A 893 35.92 -1.11 18.52
C GLU A 893 36.67 -1.76 17.37
N GLU A 894 37.89 -2.19 17.65
CA GLU A 894 38.67 -2.99 16.70
C GLU A 894 38.06 -4.39 16.55
N LEU A 895 37.72 -4.77 15.32
CA LEU A 895 37.25 -6.11 14.99
C LEU A 895 38.44 -6.91 14.43
N SER A 896 38.65 -8.13 14.95
CA SER A 896 39.68 -9.05 14.46
C SER A 896 39.04 -10.25 13.79
N TYR A 897 39.00 -10.25 12.45
CA TYR A 897 38.50 -11.36 11.65
C TYR A 897 39.25 -11.46 10.32
N VAL A 898 39.58 -12.69 9.90
CA VAL A 898 40.54 -12.94 8.80
C VAL A 898 40.10 -12.35 7.46
N ASN A 899 38.80 -12.32 7.18
CA ASN A 899 38.24 -11.83 5.92
C ASN A 899 37.62 -10.43 6.04
N LEU A 900 37.94 -9.69 7.11
CA LEU A 900 37.43 -8.34 7.33
C LEU A 900 38.58 -7.33 7.26
N GLN A 901 38.59 -6.50 6.23
CA GLN A 901 39.65 -5.52 5.99
C GLN A 901 39.32 -4.21 6.70
N LEU A 902 40.20 -3.71 7.57
CA LEU A 902 40.13 -2.33 8.05
C LEU A 902 40.52 -1.40 6.89
N ILE A 903 39.56 -0.62 6.40
CA ILE A 903 39.77 0.28 5.26
C ILE A 903 39.86 1.75 5.67
N GLY A 904 39.51 2.11 6.89
CA GLY A 904 39.62 3.49 7.33
C GLY A 904 38.84 3.84 8.58
N LYS A 905 38.42 5.11 8.68
CA LYS A 905 37.66 5.65 9.81
C LYS A 905 36.68 6.73 9.38
N VAL A 906 35.65 6.94 10.18
CA VAL A 906 34.69 8.06 10.06
C VAL A 906 35.37 9.35 10.56
N VAL A 907 35.10 10.47 9.89
CA VAL A 907 35.59 11.81 10.27
C VAL A 907 34.42 12.81 10.37
N ALA A 908 34.59 13.86 11.17
CA ALA A 908 33.55 14.89 11.33
C ALA A 908 33.41 15.82 10.12
N ASP A 909 34.45 15.94 9.29
CA ASP A 909 34.43 16.79 8.10
C ASP A 909 33.36 16.32 7.09
N GLU A 910 32.66 17.24 6.44
CA GLU A 910 31.68 16.92 5.38
C GLU A 910 32.36 16.54 4.04
N VAL A 911 33.43 15.74 4.11
CA VAL A 911 34.26 15.32 2.98
C VAL A 911 34.50 13.82 3.05
N LEU A 912 34.20 13.13 1.96
CA LEU A 912 34.56 11.73 1.78
C LEU A 912 35.90 11.67 1.03
N THR A 913 36.92 11.11 1.67
CA THR A 913 38.25 10.95 1.07
C THR A 913 38.51 9.47 0.79
N ILE A 914 38.48 9.08 -0.48
CA ILE A 914 38.73 7.70 -0.92
C ILE A 914 40.06 7.67 -1.69
N ASN A 915 41.01 6.84 -1.27
CA ASN A 915 42.33 6.72 -1.90
C ASN A 915 43.01 8.08 -2.16
N GLN A 916 42.96 8.96 -1.15
CA GLN A 916 43.51 10.33 -1.18
C GLN A 916 42.81 11.31 -2.15
N GLN A 917 41.64 10.95 -2.69
CA GLN A 917 40.80 11.83 -3.51
C GLN A 917 39.62 12.35 -2.66
N PRO A 918 39.63 13.63 -2.24
CA PRO A 918 38.55 14.21 -1.46
C PRO A 918 37.38 14.65 -2.35
N THR A 919 36.15 14.34 -1.95
CA THR A 919 34.93 14.87 -2.55
C THR A 919 33.96 15.32 -1.46
N THR A 920 33.40 16.52 -1.58
CA THR A 920 32.46 17.05 -0.58
C THR A 920 31.15 16.27 -0.62
N ILE A 921 30.57 15.99 0.56
CA ILE A 921 29.28 15.29 0.68
C ILE A 921 28.17 15.99 -0.10
N ASN A 922 28.11 17.32 -0.09
CA ASN A 922 27.09 18.08 -0.82
C ASN A 922 27.13 17.85 -2.34
N LYS A 923 28.34 17.67 -2.92
CA LYS A 923 28.49 17.38 -4.36
C LYS A 923 28.01 15.97 -4.70
N LEU A 924 28.34 15.00 -3.84
CA LEU A 924 27.88 13.61 -3.97
C LEU A 924 26.36 13.51 -3.81
N LEU A 925 25.80 14.23 -2.83
CA LEU A 925 24.38 14.26 -2.55
C LEU A 925 23.60 14.88 -3.72
N ALA A 926 24.06 16.01 -4.26
CA ALA A 926 23.44 16.65 -5.43
C ALA A 926 23.38 15.68 -6.63
N ALA A 927 24.52 15.05 -6.97
CA ALA A 927 24.56 14.04 -8.02
C ALA A 927 23.59 12.88 -7.76
N ASN A 928 23.40 12.48 -6.50
CA ASN A 928 22.47 11.42 -6.15
C ASN A 928 20.99 11.85 -6.19
N THR A 929 20.66 13.12 -5.93
CA THR A 929 19.25 13.57 -5.81
C THR A 929 18.67 14.14 -7.09
N ASP A 930 19.48 14.71 -7.98
CA ASP A 930 18.99 15.54 -9.08
C ASP A 930 18.24 14.76 -10.17
N THR A 931 18.54 13.47 -10.36
CA THR A 931 18.02 12.63 -11.47
C THR A 931 16.49 12.61 -11.56
N PHE A 932 15.80 12.49 -10.41
CA PHE A 932 14.34 12.34 -10.35
C PHE A 932 13.60 13.56 -9.81
N GLU A 933 14.30 14.65 -9.48
CA GLU A 933 13.69 15.82 -8.81
C GLU A 933 12.55 16.46 -9.63
N ASN A 934 12.66 16.46 -10.96
CA ASN A 934 11.57 16.94 -11.83
C ASN A 934 10.37 15.99 -11.89
N LEU A 935 10.58 14.69 -11.65
CA LEU A 935 9.53 13.68 -11.70
C LEU A 935 8.80 13.59 -10.35
N PHE A 936 9.57 13.54 -9.26
CA PHE A 936 9.12 13.43 -7.88
C PHE A 936 9.80 14.52 -7.03
N PRO A 937 9.26 15.76 -7.02
CA PRO A 937 9.89 16.87 -6.34
C PRO A 937 9.96 16.66 -4.83
N THR A 938 11.08 17.04 -4.24
CA THR A 938 11.35 17.03 -2.79
C THR A 938 11.35 18.43 -2.19
N VAL A 939 11.22 19.47 -3.02
CA VAL A 939 11.06 20.88 -2.63
C VAL A 939 9.98 21.57 -3.47
N GLU A 940 9.33 22.57 -2.90
CA GLU A 940 8.38 23.42 -3.63
C GLU A 940 9.06 24.35 -4.65
N LYS A 941 8.39 24.61 -5.78
CA LYS A 941 8.87 25.56 -6.80
C LYS A 941 8.84 27.01 -6.31
N GLU A 942 7.81 27.36 -5.53
CA GLU A 942 7.58 28.72 -5.01
C GLU A 942 7.30 28.69 -3.51
N LYS A 943 7.92 29.62 -2.79
CA LYS A 943 7.82 29.74 -1.34
C LYS A 943 7.00 30.97 -0.97
N LEU A 944 5.89 30.78 -0.25
CA LEU A 944 5.12 31.88 0.32
C LEU A 944 5.60 32.11 1.75
N THR A 945 6.28 33.23 1.96
CA THR A 945 6.77 33.62 3.29
C THR A 945 5.86 34.70 3.86
N VAL A 946 5.33 34.43 5.05
CA VAL A 946 4.73 35.45 5.92
C VAL A 946 5.58 35.47 7.19
N GLU A 947 6.12 36.64 7.52
CA GLU A 947 6.88 36.90 8.73
C GLU A 947 6.17 37.97 9.55
N ILE A 948 5.90 37.67 10.81
CA ILE A 948 5.32 38.62 11.76
C ILE A 948 6.45 39.09 12.68
N ASP A 949 6.52 40.39 12.97
CA ASP A 949 7.50 40.94 13.89
C ASP A 949 7.30 40.35 15.30
N GLU A 950 8.24 39.53 15.76
CA GLU A 950 8.24 38.94 17.10
C GLU A 950 8.26 39.99 18.22
N LYS A 951 8.55 41.26 17.92
CA LYS A 951 8.49 42.40 18.86
C LYS A 951 7.07 42.97 19.03
N LEU A 952 6.10 42.58 18.21
CA LEU A 952 4.70 42.88 18.50
C LEU A 952 4.38 42.31 19.88
N ASN A 953 3.76 43.14 20.73
CA ASN A 953 3.56 42.87 22.17
C ASN A 953 2.98 41.46 22.35
N SER A 954 3.84 40.50 22.68
CA SER A 954 3.52 39.10 22.56
C SER A 954 2.62 38.69 23.72
N ILE A 955 1.45 38.18 23.36
CA ILE A 955 0.49 37.47 24.23
C ILE A 955 -0.18 38.42 25.23
N ASN A 956 -1.40 38.89 24.89
CA ASN A 956 -2.32 39.30 25.95
C ASN A 956 -2.48 38.11 26.92
N PRO A 957 -2.09 38.21 28.21
CA PRO A 957 -2.09 37.07 29.11
C PRO A 957 -3.48 36.45 29.17
N ARG A 958 -3.57 35.16 28.84
CA ARG A 958 -4.86 34.46 28.83
C ARG A 958 -5.24 34.09 30.24
N ASN A 959 -6.37 34.61 30.71
CA ASN A 959 -7.00 34.11 31.93
C ASN A 959 -7.72 32.78 31.62
N ILE A 960 -6.97 31.68 31.55
CA ILE A 960 -7.55 30.34 31.46
C ILE A 960 -7.95 29.90 32.87
N ILE A 961 -9.25 29.90 33.12
CA ILE A 961 -9.80 29.45 34.41
C ILE A 961 -9.69 27.92 34.44
N ILE A 962 -8.80 27.41 35.30
CA ILE A 962 -8.67 25.97 35.57
C ILE A 962 -9.59 25.63 36.75
N LYS A 963 -10.66 24.86 36.52
CA LYS A 963 -11.49 24.37 37.61
C LYS A 963 -10.80 23.20 38.30
N LYS A 964 -11.03 23.05 39.60
CA LYS A 964 -10.60 21.86 40.35
C LYS A 964 -11.62 20.75 40.14
N HIS A 965 -11.23 19.71 39.43
CA HIS A 965 -12.11 18.58 39.10
C HIS A 965 -12.03 17.45 40.12
N GLY A 966 -10.81 17.08 40.56
CA GLY A 966 -10.61 15.94 41.46
C GLY A 966 -10.97 14.60 40.82
N ILE A 967 -10.86 14.49 39.50
CA ILE A 967 -11.16 13.28 38.72
C ILE A 967 -9.86 12.50 38.55
N ALA A 968 -9.72 11.40 39.28
CA ALA A 968 -8.49 10.61 39.27
C ALA A 968 -8.16 10.00 37.89
N GLN A 969 -9.18 9.64 37.11
CA GLN A 969 -9.06 9.03 35.79
C GLN A 969 -10.10 9.66 34.84
N PRO A 970 -9.73 10.71 34.08
CA PRO A 970 -10.64 11.30 33.10
C PRO A 970 -10.96 10.29 31.99
N LYS A 971 -12.19 10.34 31.47
CA LYS A 971 -12.62 9.52 30.34
C LYS A 971 -12.37 10.27 29.02
N VAL A 972 -11.75 9.58 28.08
CA VAL A 972 -11.48 10.03 26.71
C VAL A 972 -12.38 9.24 25.76
N PHE A 973 -13.10 9.96 24.91
CA PHE A 973 -13.86 9.38 23.81
C PHE A 973 -13.23 9.78 22.48
N ALA A 974 -12.92 8.78 21.63
CA ALA A 974 -12.47 8.98 20.26
C ALA A 974 -13.50 8.40 19.28
N PRO A 975 -14.32 9.24 18.61
CA PRO A 975 -15.23 8.76 17.57
C PRO A 975 -14.45 8.19 16.38
N VAL A 976 -14.92 7.07 15.83
CA VAL A 976 -14.29 6.41 14.67
C VAL A 976 -15.19 6.61 13.45
N PHE A 977 -14.71 7.38 12.49
CA PHE A 977 -15.38 7.60 11.21
C PHE A 977 -14.94 6.54 10.20
N PRO A 978 -15.73 6.26 9.14
CA PRO A 978 -15.22 5.52 8.00
C PRO A 978 -13.91 6.15 7.50
N GLY A 979 -12.81 5.40 7.47
CA GLY A 979 -11.48 5.89 7.05
C GLY A 979 -10.61 6.49 8.17
N THR A 980 -11.08 6.56 9.41
CA THR A 980 -10.19 6.78 10.56
C THR A 980 -9.21 5.61 10.68
N ASN A 981 -7.92 5.92 10.90
CA ASN A 981 -6.88 4.89 10.94
C ASN A 981 -5.78 5.10 12.00
N CYS A 982 -5.85 6.20 12.77
CA CYS A 982 -4.90 6.51 13.86
C CYS A 982 -5.52 6.35 15.27
N GLU A 983 -6.70 5.74 15.38
CA GLU A 983 -7.47 5.66 16.62
C GLU A 983 -6.77 4.83 17.70
N TYR A 984 -6.10 3.73 17.32
CA TYR A 984 -5.48 2.82 18.26
C TYR A 984 -4.29 3.46 18.96
N GLU A 985 -3.40 4.12 18.22
CA GLU A 985 -2.24 4.81 18.78
C GLU A 985 -2.65 6.05 19.58
N THR A 986 -3.68 6.80 19.14
CA THR A 986 -4.23 7.94 19.89
C THR A 986 -4.76 7.47 21.26
N LEU A 987 -5.58 6.42 21.28
CA LEU A 987 -6.16 5.88 22.50
C LEU A 987 -5.08 5.26 23.40
N ASN A 988 -4.10 4.54 22.83
CA ASN A 988 -2.99 3.98 23.58
C ASN A 988 -2.15 5.07 24.25
N ALA A 989 -1.93 6.21 23.59
CA ALA A 989 -1.23 7.35 24.17
C ALA A 989 -1.94 7.91 25.41
N PHE A 990 -3.27 8.05 25.37
CA PHE A 990 -4.06 8.44 26.54
C PHE A 990 -4.09 7.37 27.65
N ALA A 991 -4.25 6.10 27.27
CA ALA A 991 -4.29 4.99 28.23
C ALA A 991 -2.98 4.86 29.02
N LYS A 992 -1.83 5.10 28.38
CA LYS A 992 -0.50 5.12 29.03
C LYS A 992 -0.41 6.15 30.16
N GLU A 993 -1.15 7.25 30.06
CA GLU A 993 -1.19 8.34 31.06
C GLU A 993 -2.29 8.15 32.12
N GLY A 994 -3.06 7.06 32.03
CA GLY A 994 -4.05 6.64 33.02
C GLY A 994 -5.47 7.12 32.77
N ALA A 995 -5.79 7.56 31.54
CA ALA A 995 -7.17 7.82 31.14
C ALA A 995 -7.97 6.53 30.92
N VAL A 996 -9.28 6.61 31.17
CA VAL A 996 -10.24 5.59 30.69
C VAL A 996 -10.55 5.92 29.24
N ILE A 997 -10.33 4.96 28.34
CA ILE A 997 -10.49 5.16 26.90
C ILE A 997 -11.74 4.49 26.37
N SER A 998 -12.36 5.09 25.36
CA SER A 998 -13.53 4.56 24.67
C SER A 998 -13.54 5.04 23.22
N SER A 999 -14.05 4.20 22.32
CA SER A 999 -14.26 4.53 20.92
C SER A 999 -15.43 3.73 20.36
N LEU A 1000 -16.15 4.33 19.42
CA LEU A 1000 -17.30 3.72 18.77
C LEU A 1000 -17.28 4.08 17.27
N PRO A 1001 -17.48 3.09 16.37
CA PRO A 1001 -17.68 3.35 14.94
C PRO A 1001 -18.98 4.09 14.65
N LEU A 1002 -18.94 4.97 13.65
CA LEU A 1002 -20.14 5.49 13.01
C LEU A 1002 -20.70 4.41 12.07
N LYS A 1003 -21.88 3.90 12.38
CA LYS A 1003 -22.61 2.97 11.50
C LYS A 1003 -23.50 3.79 10.58
N ASN A 1004 -23.30 3.71 9.28
CA ASN A 1004 -24.07 4.46 8.30
C ASN A 1004 -24.57 3.60 7.12
N ILE A 1005 -24.70 2.29 7.33
CA ILE A 1005 -25.36 1.36 6.41
C ILE A 1005 -26.79 1.81 6.05
N ASN A 1006 -27.51 2.36 7.03
CA ASN A 1006 -28.85 2.92 6.86
C ASN A 1006 -29.10 4.02 7.91
N HIS A 1007 -30.18 4.78 7.73
CA HIS A 1007 -30.56 5.90 8.60
C HIS A 1007 -30.76 5.50 10.06
N GLN A 1008 -31.41 4.36 10.31
CA GLN A 1008 -31.66 3.92 11.69
C GLN A 1008 -30.33 3.71 12.44
N LEU A 1009 -29.38 3.01 11.81
CA LEU A 1009 -28.08 2.75 12.43
C LEU A 1009 -27.25 4.02 12.59
N LEU A 1010 -27.39 4.98 11.67
CA LEU A 1010 -26.75 6.29 11.76
C LEU A 1010 -27.25 7.08 12.96
N ASP A 1011 -28.57 7.16 13.14
CA ASP A 1011 -29.18 7.80 14.29
C ASP A 1011 -28.77 7.14 15.61
N GLU A 1012 -28.80 5.81 15.66
CA GLU A 1012 -28.37 5.04 16.84
C GLU A 1012 -26.90 5.30 17.17
N SER A 1013 -26.02 5.39 16.16
CA SER A 1013 -24.61 5.73 16.35
C SER A 1013 -24.43 7.15 16.87
N ILE A 1014 -25.18 8.13 16.33
CA ILE A 1014 -25.14 9.51 16.82
C ILE A 1014 -25.61 9.58 18.27
N ASP A 1015 -26.71 8.92 18.61
CA ASP A 1015 -27.23 8.90 19.99
C ASP A 1015 -26.23 8.23 20.95
N ALA A 1016 -25.60 7.12 20.55
CA ALA A 1016 -24.56 6.47 21.34
C ALA A 1016 -23.33 7.38 21.54
N TRP A 1017 -22.90 8.10 20.50
CA TRP A 1017 -21.80 9.06 20.60
C TRP A 1017 -22.14 10.22 21.53
N VAL A 1018 -23.37 10.74 21.48
CA VAL A 1018 -23.84 11.80 22.38
C VAL A 1018 -23.77 11.34 23.84
N GLU A 1019 -24.19 10.11 24.16
CA GLU A 1019 -24.09 9.56 25.52
C GLU A 1019 -22.62 9.35 25.96
N GLU A 1020 -21.76 8.87 25.07
CA GLU A 1020 -20.32 8.75 25.32
C GLU A 1020 -19.68 10.12 25.59
N ILE A 1021 -20.02 11.14 24.79
CA ILE A 1021 -19.55 12.52 24.98
C ILE A 1021 -20.00 13.04 26.33
N LYS A 1022 -21.27 12.86 26.73
CA LYS A 1022 -21.82 13.31 28.03
C LYS A 1022 -21.06 12.73 29.23
N THR A 1023 -20.50 11.54 29.12
CA THR A 1023 -19.73 10.91 30.22
C THR A 1023 -18.24 11.20 30.17
N SER A 1024 -17.74 11.68 29.04
CA SER A 1024 -16.31 11.96 28.81
C SER A 1024 -15.89 13.36 29.25
N GLN A 1025 -14.59 13.51 29.56
CA GLN A 1025 -13.94 14.80 29.84
C GLN A 1025 -13.16 15.29 28.63
N ILE A 1026 -12.69 14.36 27.79
CA ILE A 1026 -11.88 14.66 26.61
C ILE A 1026 -12.54 14.02 25.38
N LEU A 1027 -12.66 14.82 24.32
CA LEU A 1027 -13.01 14.35 22.98
C LEU A 1027 -11.77 14.43 22.09
N ALA A 1028 -11.39 13.30 21.49
CA ALA A 1028 -10.19 13.21 20.66
C ALA A 1028 -10.55 12.85 19.21
N PHE A 1029 -10.20 13.70 18.26
CA PHE A 1029 -10.28 13.41 16.83
C PHE A 1029 -8.92 12.95 16.32
N SER A 1030 -8.82 11.66 16.02
CA SER A 1030 -7.61 11.04 15.48
C SER A 1030 -7.34 11.42 14.02
N GLY A 1031 -6.12 11.14 13.57
CA GLY A 1031 -5.77 11.20 12.15
C GLY A 1031 -6.45 10.11 11.31
N GLY A 1032 -6.40 10.29 9.99
CA GLY A 1032 -6.92 9.34 9.00
C GLY A 1032 -7.36 10.02 7.72
N PHE A 1033 -8.21 9.34 6.97
CA PHE A 1033 -8.77 9.78 5.71
C PHE A 1033 -10.29 9.61 5.79
N SER A 1034 -10.98 10.43 6.58
CA SER A 1034 -12.42 10.27 6.79
C SER A 1034 -13.17 10.28 5.45
N ALA A 1035 -13.90 9.21 5.15
CA ALA A 1035 -14.54 8.93 3.85
C ALA A 1035 -13.59 9.01 2.63
N GLY A 1036 -12.29 8.78 2.84
CA GLY A 1036 -11.23 8.96 1.84
C GLY A 1036 -10.97 10.41 1.46
N ASP A 1037 -11.26 11.35 2.36
CA ASP A 1037 -11.21 12.81 2.13
C ASP A 1037 -12.19 13.31 1.04
N GLU A 1038 -13.23 12.53 0.76
CA GLU A 1038 -14.35 12.89 -0.13
C GLU A 1038 -15.54 13.47 0.68
N PRO A 1039 -16.45 14.27 0.06
CA PRO A 1039 -16.69 14.47 -1.38
C PRO A 1039 -15.91 15.58 -2.09
N ASP A 1040 -14.89 16.23 -1.50
CA ASP A 1040 -13.84 17.00 -2.21
C ASP A 1040 -13.00 17.79 -1.20
N GLY A 1041 -12.17 17.10 -0.41
CA GLY A 1041 -11.24 17.69 0.53
C GLY A 1041 -11.37 17.15 1.95
N SER A 1042 -10.24 17.19 2.65
CA SER A 1042 -10.09 16.53 3.94
C SER A 1042 -11.08 16.96 5.02
N ALA A 1043 -11.46 15.99 5.85
CA ALA A 1043 -12.34 16.12 7.00
C ALA A 1043 -13.77 16.65 6.73
N LYS A 1044 -14.20 16.86 5.48
CA LYS A 1044 -15.56 17.32 5.14
C LYS A 1044 -16.63 16.42 5.76
N PHE A 1045 -16.45 15.10 5.71
CA PHE A 1045 -17.37 14.15 6.33
C PHE A 1045 -17.52 14.37 7.85
N ILE A 1046 -16.39 14.51 8.57
CA ILE A 1046 -16.41 14.81 10.02
C ILE A 1046 -17.13 16.12 10.30
N VAL A 1047 -16.89 17.17 9.50
CA VAL A 1047 -17.55 18.47 9.66
C VAL A 1047 -19.07 18.35 9.50
N ASN A 1048 -19.56 17.57 8.55
CA ASN A 1048 -21.00 17.35 8.38
C ASN A 1048 -21.61 16.63 9.61
N VAL A 1049 -20.90 15.66 10.21
CA VAL A 1049 -21.32 15.03 11.48
C VAL A 1049 -21.31 16.02 12.64
N LEU A 1050 -20.30 16.90 12.73
CA LEU A 1050 -20.24 17.95 13.76
C LEU A 1050 -21.35 19.00 13.59
N LYS A 1051 -21.83 19.23 12.36
CA LYS A 1051 -22.94 20.16 12.07
C LYS A 1051 -24.31 19.56 12.37
N ASN A 1052 -24.44 18.23 12.50
CA ASN A 1052 -25.67 17.60 12.99
C ASN A 1052 -26.06 18.20 14.35
N GLU A 1053 -27.35 18.52 14.54
CA GLU A 1053 -27.82 19.27 15.70
C GLU A 1053 -27.52 18.57 17.03
N LYS A 1054 -27.72 17.25 17.11
CA LYS A 1054 -27.46 16.46 18.32
C LYS A 1054 -25.98 16.48 18.68
N MET A 1055 -25.11 16.23 17.71
CA MET A 1055 -23.66 16.24 17.88
C MET A 1055 -23.13 17.61 18.25
N ARG A 1056 -23.59 18.67 17.56
CA ARG A 1056 -23.21 20.05 17.84
C ARG A 1056 -23.51 20.42 19.28
N ASN A 1057 -24.72 20.10 19.74
CA ASN A 1057 -25.15 20.39 21.11
C ASN A 1057 -24.31 19.60 22.14
N ALA A 1058 -24.05 18.31 21.91
CA ALA A 1058 -23.22 17.50 22.81
C ALA A 1058 -21.78 18.02 22.94
N VAL A 1059 -21.17 18.48 21.83
CA VAL A 1059 -19.83 19.09 21.85
C VAL A 1059 -19.84 20.42 22.59
N HIS A 1060 -20.88 21.25 22.40
CA HIS A 1060 -21.01 22.52 23.15
C HIS A 1060 -21.18 22.28 24.64
N GLU A 1061 -22.03 21.32 25.03
CA GLU A 1061 -22.23 20.90 26.42
C GLU A 1061 -20.94 20.37 27.06
N LEU A 1062 -20.15 19.56 26.34
CA LEU A 1062 -18.83 19.10 26.78
C LEU A 1062 -17.93 20.29 27.15
N LEU A 1063 -17.83 21.27 26.27
CA LEU A 1063 -17.01 22.46 26.49
C LEU A 1063 -17.55 23.35 27.61
N ASP A 1064 -18.88 23.51 27.72
CA ASP A 1064 -19.54 24.31 28.78
C ASP A 1064 -19.28 23.75 30.18
N ARG A 1065 -19.19 22.42 30.30
CA ARG A 1065 -18.82 21.72 31.54
C ARG A 1065 -17.32 21.48 31.71
N ASP A 1066 -16.49 22.29 31.04
CA ASP A 1066 -15.02 22.31 31.16
C ASP A 1066 -14.28 21.12 30.52
N GLY A 1067 -14.89 20.45 29.56
CA GLY A 1067 -14.23 19.42 28.77
C GLY A 1067 -13.18 20.00 27.80
N MET A 1068 -12.28 19.13 27.35
CA MET A 1068 -11.19 19.48 26.42
C MET A 1068 -11.32 18.71 25.10
N ILE A 1069 -10.78 19.28 24.03
CA ILE A 1069 -10.81 18.66 22.69
C ILE A 1069 -9.40 18.68 22.09
N ILE A 1070 -8.98 17.57 21.49
CA ILE A 1070 -7.75 17.50 20.69
C ILE A 1070 -8.08 16.99 19.29
N GLY A 1071 -7.42 17.55 18.28
CA GLY A 1071 -7.48 17.07 16.89
C GLY A 1071 -6.09 16.91 16.30
N ILE A 1072 -5.80 15.73 15.75
CA ILE A 1072 -4.49 15.41 15.17
C ILE A 1072 -4.66 15.10 13.69
N CYS A 1073 -3.88 15.75 12.82
CA CYS A 1073 -3.93 15.61 11.36
C CYS A 1073 -5.36 15.79 10.81
N ASN A 1074 -6.06 14.72 10.43
CA ASN A 1074 -7.47 14.78 10.00
C ASN A 1074 -8.42 15.33 11.05
N GLY A 1075 -8.14 15.07 12.33
CA GLY A 1075 -8.83 15.75 13.43
C GLY A 1075 -8.58 17.25 13.46
N PHE A 1076 -7.36 17.72 13.16
CA PHE A 1076 -7.07 19.15 13.11
C PHE A 1076 -7.80 19.83 11.94
N GLN A 1077 -7.83 19.19 10.77
CA GLN A 1077 -8.62 19.61 9.62
C GLN A 1077 -10.10 19.76 9.98
N ALA A 1078 -10.68 18.79 10.68
CA ALA A 1078 -12.06 18.86 11.15
C ALA A 1078 -12.29 20.03 12.12
N LEU A 1079 -11.37 20.26 13.07
CA LEU A 1079 -11.49 21.35 14.04
C LEU A 1079 -11.44 22.72 13.37
N VAL A 1080 -10.56 22.93 12.39
CA VAL A 1080 -10.47 24.20 11.65
C VAL A 1080 -11.72 24.39 10.79
N LYS A 1081 -12.09 23.39 9.97
CA LYS A 1081 -13.21 23.49 9.02
C LYS A 1081 -14.60 23.54 9.69
N SER A 1082 -14.73 23.12 10.95
CA SER A 1082 -15.96 23.25 11.74
C SER A 1082 -16.08 24.57 12.50
N GLY A 1083 -15.02 25.39 12.51
CA GLY A 1083 -14.93 26.63 13.29
C GLY A 1083 -14.59 26.43 14.78
N LEU A 1084 -14.47 25.19 15.26
CA LEU A 1084 -13.96 24.93 16.62
C LEU A 1084 -12.57 25.55 16.82
N LEU A 1085 -11.73 25.52 15.79
CA LEU A 1085 -10.52 26.32 15.70
C LEU A 1085 -10.65 27.34 14.56
N PRO A 1086 -10.21 28.59 14.75
CA PRO A 1086 -9.67 29.16 15.98
C PRO A 1086 -10.73 29.71 16.95
N TYR A 1087 -12.04 29.48 16.75
CA TYR A 1087 -13.08 30.26 17.44
C TYR A 1087 -13.62 29.67 18.75
N GLY A 1088 -13.36 28.39 19.06
CA GLY A 1088 -13.80 27.72 20.29
C GLY A 1088 -15.21 27.11 20.25
N ARG A 1089 -15.97 27.31 19.16
CA ARG A 1089 -17.33 26.81 18.98
C ARG A 1089 -17.55 26.41 17.52
N ILE A 1090 -18.37 25.38 17.30
CA ILE A 1090 -18.85 25.03 15.95
C ILE A 1090 -19.66 26.20 15.39
N LYS A 1091 -19.26 26.73 14.24
CA LYS A 1091 -19.93 27.83 13.52
C LYS A 1091 -19.65 27.73 12.02
N ASP A 1092 -20.47 28.39 11.22
CA ASP A 1092 -20.20 28.53 9.79
C ASP A 1092 -19.00 29.43 9.53
N LEU A 1093 -18.28 29.09 8.47
CA LEU A 1093 -17.07 29.78 8.01
C LEU A 1093 -17.39 30.66 6.80
N ASP A 1094 -16.56 31.67 6.60
CA ASP A 1094 -16.57 32.56 5.44
C ASP A 1094 -15.22 32.50 4.70
N GLU A 1095 -15.14 33.18 3.57
CA GLU A 1095 -13.95 33.20 2.70
C GLU A 1095 -12.65 33.70 3.35
N ASN A 1096 -12.73 34.41 4.48
CA ASN A 1096 -11.57 34.94 5.19
C ASN A 1096 -11.14 34.05 6.37
N SER A 1097 -11.89 32.97 6.63
CA SER A 1097 -11.60 32.04 7.72
C SER A 1097 -10.31 31.25 7.44
N PRO A 1098 -9.50 30.92 8.47
CA PRO A 1098 -8.37 30.03 8.31
C PRO A 1098 -8.79 28.64 7.80
N THR A 1099 -7.91 27.98 7.06
CA THR A 1099 -8.13 26.61 6.57
C THR A 1099 -6.84 25.81 6.46
N LEU A 1100 -6.99 24.50 6.24
CA LEU A 1100 -5.91 23.61 5.82
C LEU A 1100 -6.14 23.23 4.36
N ALA A 1101 -5.07 23.36 3.56
CA ALA A 1101 -5.08 23.10 2.12
C ALA A 1101 -4.04 22.05 1.72
N HIS A 1102 -4.05 21.66 0.45
CA HIS A 1102 -3.00 20.81 -0.13
C HIS A 1102 -1.60 21.37 0.11
N ASN A 1103 -0.66 20.47 0.35
CA ASN A 1103 0.76 20.80 0.44
C ASN A 1103 1.21 21.53 -0.83
N ALA A 1104 2.16 22.47 -0.73
CA ALA A 1104 2.64 23.24 -1.88
C ALA A 1104 3.23 22.38 -3.01
N ILE A 1105 3.81 21.23 -2.68
CA ILE A 1105 4.32 20.24 -3.66
C ILE A 1105 3.23 19.36 -4.30
N ARG A 1106 1.94 19.54 -3.92
CA ARG A 1106 0.75 18.88 -4.48
C ARG A 1106 0.71 17.35 -4.37
N ARG A 1107 1.37 16.78 -3.35
CA ARG A 1107 1.34 15.34 -3.03
C ARG A 1107 1.41 15.08 -1.53
N HIS A 1108 1.08 13.85 -1.14
CA HIS A 1108 1.31 13.35 0.21
C HIS A 1108 2.79 13.38 0.57
N ILE A 1109 3.10 13.69 1.84
CA ILE A 1109 4.44 13.72 2.39
C ILE A 1109 4.47 12.97 3.73
N SER A 1110 5.44 12.09 3.91
CA SER A 1110 5.74 11.38 5.16
C SER A 1110 7.21 11.58 5.53
N GLN A 1111 7.49 12.27 6.64
CA GLN A 1111 8.85 12.53 7.15
C GLN A 1111 8.84 12.93 8.64
N MET A 1112 10.01 13.12 9.23
CA MET A 1112 10.17 13.69 10.57
C MET A 1112 10.41 15.20 10.50
N VAL A 1113 9.83 15.96 11.43
CA VAL A 1113 9.94 17.42 11.51
C VAL A 1113 10.27 17.88 12.92
N ASN A 1114 10.97 19.00 13.03
CA ASN A 1114 11.20 19.68 14.30
C ASN A 1114 10.08 20.68 14.55
N VAL A 1115 9.50 20.63 15.75
CA VAL A 1115 8.40 21.50 16.15
C VAL A 1115 8.71 22.13 17.51
N ARG A 1116 8.62 23.45 17.61
CA ARG A 1116 8.74 24.21 18.87
C ARG A 1116 7.38 24.57 19.43
N VAL A 1117 7.21 24.41 20.74
CA VAL A 1117 6.07 24.96 21.48
C VAL A 1117 6.33 26.43 21.77
N VAL A 1118 5.52 27.33 21.20
CA VAL A 1118 5.70 28.79 21.35
C VAL A 1118 4.82 29.40 22.43
N ASN A 1119 3.68 28.77 22.73
CA ASN A 1119 2.80 29.15 23.84
C ASN A 1119 2.38 27.91 24.63
N ASP A 1120 2.59 27.93 25.95
CA ASP A 1120 2.20 26.88 26.89
C ASP A 1120 1.03 27.26 27.82
N GLU A 1121 0.34 28.38 27.55
CA GLU A 1121 -0.87 28.77 28.30
C GLU A 1121 -1.99 27.74 28.13
N SER A 1122 -2.08 27.07 26.97
CA SER A 1122 -3.01 25.97 26.77
C SER A 1122 -2.74 24.82 27.77
N PRO A 1123 -3.78 24.27 28.43
CA PRO A 1123 -3.60 23.14 29.32
C PRO A 1123 -2.90 21.93 28.67
N TRP A 1124 -3.05 21.75 27.35
CA TRP A 1124 -2.38 20.69 26.58
C TRP A 1124 -0.85 20.83 26.54
N LEU A 1125 -0.34 22.05 26.62
CA LEU A 1125 1.07 22.39 26.40
C LEU A 1125 1.77 22.92 27.63
N LYS A 1126 1.07 23.00 28.77
CA LYS A 1126 1.55 23.55 30.04
C LYS A 1126 2.98 23.09 30.38
N GLY A 1127 3.88 24.04 30.59
CA GLY A 1127 5.27 23.79 30.97
C GLY A 1127 6.18 23.36 29.82
N MET A 1128 5.70 23.38 28.57
CA MET A 1128 6.47 22.95 27.39
C MET A 1128 7.02 24.13 26.57
N LYS A 1129 6.82 25.38 26.99
CA LYS A 1129 7.30 26.57 26.24
C LYS A 1129 8.78 26.46 25.90
N ASP A 1130 9.10 26.83 24.65
CA ASP A 1130 10.43 26.81 24.04
C ASP A 1130 11.07 25.43 23.86
N GLN A 1131 10.39 24.34 24.25
CA GLN A 1131 10.85 22.97 23.98
C GLN A 1131 10.67 22.60 22.51
N VAL A 1132 11.61 21.79 21.99
CA VAL A 1132 11.61 21.31 20.60
C VAL A 1132 11.39 19.80 20.59
N PHE A 1133 10.51 19.36 19.70
CA PHE A 1133 10.17 17.96 19.50
C PHE A 1133 10.37 17.55 18.05
N THR A 1134 11.03 16.40 17.82
CA THR A 1134 11.14 15.79 16.49
C THR A 1134 10.11 14.67 16.38
N ILE A 1135 9.08 14.89 15.56
CA ILE A 1135 7.91 14.02 15.46
C ILE A 1135 7.58 13.70 14.00
N PRO A 1136 6.87 12.59 13.72
CA PRO A 1136 6.44 12.28 12.35
C PRO A 1136 5.28 13.17 11.90
N VAL A 1137 5.25 13.44 10.60
CA VAL A 1137 4.11 13.99 9.86
C VAL A 1137 3.77 13.04 8.70
N SER A 1138 2.49 12.95 8.36
CA SER A 1138 2.02 12.20 7.20
C SER A 1138 0.70 12.79 6.71
N HIS A 1139 0.72 13.60 5.64
CA HIS A 1139 -0.48 14.25 5.11
C HIS A 1139 -0.31 14.75 3.67
N GLY A 1140 -1.41 14.79 2.90
CA GLY A 1140 -1.53 15.51 1.62
C GLY A 1140 -2.07 16.93 1.74
N GLU A 1141 -2.79 17.22 2.82
CA GLU A 1141 -3.51 18.48 3.07
C GLU A 1141 -3.19 19.11 4.43
N GLY A 1142 -1.91 19.37 4.69
CA GLY A 1142 -1.46 19.92 5.98
C GLY A 1142 -1.18 21.42 6.00
N ARG A 1143 -1.41 22.13 4.90
CA ARG A 1143 -0.93 23.50 4.74
C ARG A 1143 -1.85 24.51 5.40
N PHE A 1144 -1.42 25.11 6.51
CA PHE A 1144 -2.16 26.18 7.19
C PHE A 1144 -2.12 27.48 6.38
N MET A 1145 -3.32 27.97 6.05
CA MET A 1145 -3.55 29.14 5.21
C MET A 1145 -4.56 30.08 5.89
N ALA A 1146 -4.21 31.35 5.96
CA ALA A 1146 -5.06 32.44 6.43
C ALA A 1146 -4.53 33.77 5.88
N SER A 1147 -5.31 34.85 5.97
CA SER A 1147 -4.81 36.19 5.66
C SER A 1147 -3.74 36.61 6.68
N GLU A 1148 -2.80 37.46 6.28
CA GLU A 1148 -1.78 38.02 7.19
C GLU A 1148 -2.40 38.67 8.43
N THR A 1149 -3.55 39.33 8.25
CA THR A 1149 -4.33 39.93 9.35
C THR A 1149 -4.87 38.90 10.33
N GLU A 1150 -5.34 37.74 9.86
CA GLU A 1150 -5.80 36.66 10.74
C GLU A 1150 -4.61 35.98 11.44
N ILE A 1151 -3.49 35.76 10.75
CA ILE A 1151 -2.28 35.20 11.37
C ILE A 1151 -1.77 36.14 12.48
N GLN A 1152 -1.74 37.45 12.24
CA GLN A 1152 -1.37 38.43 13.26
C GLN A 1152 -2.32 38.38 14.47
N LYS A 1153 -3.63 38.30 14.27
CA LYS A 1153 -4.60 38.13 15.37
C LYS A 1153 -4.34 36.85 16.16
N LEU A 1154 -4.09 35.73 15.49
CA LEU A 1154 -3.76 34.46 16.14
C LEU A 1154 -2.48 34.59 16.99
N TYR A 1155 -1.46 35.28 16.48
CA TYR A 1155 -0.22 35.54 17.20
C TYR A 1155 -0.44 36.43 18.43
N GLU A 1156 -1.11 37.58 18.27
CA GLU A 1156 -1.41 38.54 19.36
C GLU A 1156 -2.29 37.91 20.46
N ASN A 1157 -3.21 37.05 20.06
CA ASN A 1157 -4.06 36.30 20.99
C ASN A 1157 -3.32 35.12 21.64
N GLY A 1158 -2.11 34.76 21.21
CA GLY A 1158 -1.36 33.59 21.69
C GLY A 1158 -1.91 32.24 21.20
N GLN A 1159 -2.67 32.21 20.09
CA GLN A 1159 -3.34 31.01 19.56
C GLN A 1159 -2.41 30.10 18.77
N ILE A 1160 -1.30 30.63 18.26
CA ILE A 1160 -0.25 29.81 17.64
C ILE A 1160 0.42 29.03 18.76
N ALA A 1161 0.30 27.71 18.72
CA ALA A 1161 0.77 26.82 19.78
C ALA A 1161 2.13 26.21 19.43
N THR A 1162 2.29 25.79 18.18
CA THR A 1162 3.47 25.06 17.72
C THR A 1162 3.89 25.51 16.32
N GLN A 1163 5.21 25.57 16.09
CA GLN A 1163 5.79 25.99 14.81
C GLN A 1163 6.88 25.03 14.32
N TYR A 1164 6.96 24.82 13.02
CA TYR A 1164 8.05 24.10 12.34
C TYR A 1164 9.37 24.86 12.46
N LEU A 1165 10.46 24.13 12.69
CA LEU A 1165 11.82 24.67 12.79
C LEU A 1165 12.79 24.03 11.80
N ASP A 1166 13.76 24.81 11.34
CA ASP A 1166 14.97 24.29 10.69
C ASP A 1166 15.93 23.64 11.72
N LEU A 1167 17.11 23.23 11.27
CA LEU A 1167 18.11 22.59 12.12
C LEU A 1167 18.89 23.58 13.00
N GLU A 1168 18.84 24.86 12.65
CA GLU A 1168 19.44 25.99 13.36
C GLU A 1168 18.50 26.54 14.45
N GLY A 1169 17.23 26.14 14.45
CA GLY A 1169 16.21 26.53 15.43
C GLY A 1169 15.38 27.74 15.01
N ASN A 1170 15.48 28.19 13.76
CA ASN A 1170 14.65 29.26 13.21
C ASN A 1170 13.33 28.71 12.68
N ILE A 1171 12.32 29.58 12.56
CA ILE A 1171 11.03 29.21 11.98
C ILE A 1171 11.23 28.76 10.52
N ALA A 1172 10.76 27.57 10.20
CA ALA A 1172 10.82 27.03 8.86
C ALA A 1172 9.66 27.56 8.01
N HIS A 1173 9.99 28.22 6.90
CA HIS A 1173 9.02 28.79 5.96
C HIS A 1173 8.82 27.94 4.69
N GLY A 1174 9.40 26.74 4.60
CA GLY A 1174 9.31 25.85 3.43
C GLY A 1174 10.04 24.52 3.63
N MET A 1175 10.03 23.67 2.62
CA MET A 1175 10.68 22.35 2.68
C MET A 1175 12.22 22.47 2.81
N PRO A 1176 12.88 21.45 3.39
CA PRO A 1176 12.31 20.19 3.89
C PRO A 1176 11.68 20.31 5.28
N PHE A 1177 11.95 21.40 6.03
CA PHE A 1177 11.63 21.48 7.46
C PHE A 1177 10.19 21.92 7.77
N ASN A 1178 9.56 22.67 6.86
CA ASN A 1178 8.13 22.92 6.83
C ASN A 1178 7.54 22.16 5.62
N PRO A 1179 7.03 20.94 5.83
CA PRO A 1179 6.76 19.95 4.78
C PRO A 1179 5.54 20.29 3.90
N ASN A 1180 4.69 21.19 4.38
CA ASN A 1180 3.44 21.59 3.73
C ASN A 1180 3.44 23.04 3.27
N ASN A 1181 4.50 23.82 3.61
CA ASN A 1181 4.60 25.26 3.36
C ASN A 1181 3.48 26.05 4.07
N SER A 1182 3.20 25.67 5.33
CA SER A 1182 2.27 26.40 6.20
C SER A 1182 2.78 27.80 6.49
N LEU A 1183 1.88 28.80 6.43
CA LEU A 1183 2.24 30.20 6.63
C LEU A 1183 2.72 30.45 8.06
N PHE A 1184 3.76 31.29 8.19
CA PHE A 1184 4.45 31.58 9.46
C PHE A 1184 4.90 30.31 10.23
N GLY A 1185 5.17 29.22 9.50
CA GLY A 1185 5.61 27.95 10.08
C GLY A 1185 4.61 27.31 11.03
N ILE A 1186 3.32 27.67 10.98
CA ILE A 1186 2.30 27.15 11.91
C ILE A 1186 2.12 25.65 11.73
N GLU A 1187 2.35 24.87 12.79
CA GLU A 1187 2.07 23.42 12.83
C GLU A 1187 0.79 23.10 13.61
N GLY A 1188 0.45 23.93 14.59
CA GLY A 1188 -0.72 23.74 15.44
C GLY A 1188 -1.18 25.02 16.12
N ILE A 1189 -2.48 25.08 16.40
CA ILE A 1189 -3.14 26.23 17.00
C ILE A 1189 -4.13 25.83 18.11
N THR A 1190 -4.54 26.80 18.91
CA THR A 1190 -5.50 26.63 20.01
C THR A 1190 -6.71 27.54 19.86
N SER A 1191 -7.81 27.13 20.48
CA SER A 1191 -8.97 28.00 20.77
C SER A 1191 -8.60 29.15 21.72
N PRO A 1192 -9.42 30.22 21.82
CA PRO A 1192 -9.07 31.39 22.62
C PRO A 1192 -8.92 31.08 24.12
N ASP A 1193 -9.62 30.06 24.62
CA ASP A 1193 -9.52 29.58 26.01
C ASP A 1193 -8.49 28.45 26.20
N GLY A 1194 -7.80 28.04 25.13
CA GLY A 1194 -6.77 27.02 25.15
C GLY A 1194 -7.25 25.57 25.29
N LYS A 1195 -8.56 25.29 25.43
CA LYS A 1195 -9.07 23.93 25.74
C LYS A 1195 -9.18 23.03 24.52
N ILE A 1196 -9.31 23.63 23.34
CA ILE A 1196 -9.22 22.96 22.04
C ILE A 1196 -7.81 23.16 21.49
N PHE A 1197 -7.13 22.06 21.17
CA PHE A 1197 -5.81 22.05 20.52
C PHE A 1197 -5.84 21.21 19.24
N GLY A 1198 -5.34 21.78 18.15
CA GLY A 1198 -5.24 21.10 16.85
C GLY A 1198 -3.83 21.18 16.29
N ARG A 1199 -3.34 20.09 15.69
CA ARG A 1199 -1.99 19.97 15.14
C ARG A 1199 -1.88 19.00 13.97
N MET A 1200 -0.85 19.17 13.12
CA MET A 1200 -0.58 18.25 12.00
C MET A 1200 0.36 17.09 12.35
N GLY A 1201 1.36 17.29 13.20
CA GLY A 1201 2.29 16.25 13.62
C GLY A 1201 1.65 15.22 14.54
N HIS A 1202 2.18 13.99 14.50
CA HIS A 1202 1.60 12.82 15.15
C HIS A 1202 2.42 12.38 16.38
N PRO A 1203 2.28 13.03 17.55
CA PRO A 1203 2.97 12.60 18.77
C PRO A 1203 2.54 11.22 19.27
N GLU A 1204 1.33 10.76 18.94
CA GLU A 1204 0.78 9.45 19.30
C GLU A 1204 1.48 8.29 18.58
N ARG A 1205 2.18 8.55 17.47
CA ARG A 1205 2.92 7.54 16.71
C ARG A 1205 4.30 7.22 17.32
N PHE A 1206 4.65 7.85 18.44
CA PHE A 1206 5.92 7.62 19.13
C PHE A 1206 5.80 6.56 20.24
N ALA A 1207 6.82 5.73 20.35
CA ALA A 1207 7.09 4.91 21.54
C ALA A 1207 8.61 4.75 21.71
N GLU A 1208 9.04 4.40 22.93
CA GLU A 1208 10.46 4.21 23.20
C GLU A 1208 11.07 3.09 22.36
N GLY A 1209 12.15 3.42 21.64
CA GLY A 1209 12.82 2.51 20.71
C GLY A 1209 12.21 2.48 19.31
N LEU A 1210 11.24 3.35 19.00
CA LEU A 1210 10.81 3.63 17.62
C LEU A 1210 11.64 4.75 17.00
N MET A 1211 11.65 4.82 15.66
CA MET A 1211 12.37 5.83 14.88
C MET A 1211 13.86 5.97 15.26
N LYS A 1212 14.53 4.85 15.63
CA LYS A 1212 15.89 4.83 16.21
C LYS A 1212 16.96 5.44 15.31
N ASN A 1213 16.72 5.47 14.00
CA ASN A 1213 17.61 6.07 13.02
C ASN A 1213 17.43 7.59 12.88
N ILE A 1214 16.58 8.22 13.70
CA ILE A 1214 16.38 9.66 13.77
C ILE A 1214 16.91 10.12 15.14
N PRO A 1215 18.14 10.65 15.24
CA PRO A 1215 18.81 10.89 16.52
C PRO A 1215 18.07 11.87 17.45
N THR A 1216 17.23 12.75 16.90
CA THR A 1216 16.50 13.79 17.66
C THR A 1216 15.06 13.41 17.98
N ALA A 1217 14.57 12.25 17.51
CA ALA A 1217 13.20 11.79 17.76
C ALA A 1217 12.91 11.70 19.26
N ASN A 1218 11.83 12.34 19.71
CA ASN A 1218 11.44 12.40 21.11
C ASN A 1218 9.92 12.51 21.29
N TYR A 1219 9.44 12.23 22.50
CA TYR A 1219 8.00 12.19 22.78
C TYR A 1219 7.44 13.55 23.17
N HIS A 1220 6.56 14.11 22.35
CA HIS A 1220 5.77 15.29 22.70
C HIS A 1220 4.49 14.87 23.43
N ASN A 1221 4.60 14.61 24.74
CA ASN A 1221 3.53 14.02 25.56
C ASN A 1221 2.39 14.99 25.95
N VAL A 1222 1.66 15.48 24.95
CA VAL A 1222 0.47 16.33 25.16
C VAL A 1222 -0.67 15.59 25.87
N PHE A 1223 -0.70 14.27 25.75
CA PHE A 1223 -1.70 13.38 26.35
C PHE A 1223 -1.65 13.42 27.88
N LYS A 1224 -0.43 13.40 28.45
CA LYS A 1224 -0.21 13.54 29.89
C LYS A 1224 -0.81 14.83 30.42
N ASN A 1225 -0.52 15.94 29.77
CA ASN A 1225 -1.02 17.26 30.15
C ASN A 1225 -2.57 17.32 30.10
N GLY A 1226 -3.18 16.74 29.07
CA GLY A 1226 -4.64 16.61 28.98
C GLY A 1226 -5.24 15.81 30.13
N VAL A 1227 -4.60 14.71 30.54
CA VAL A 1227 -5.05 13.89 31.68
C VAL A 1227 -4.82 14.59 33.02
N GLU A 1228 -3.69 15.25 33.21
CA GLU A 1228 -3.33 15.97 34.44
C GLU A 1228 -4.23 17.19 34.69
N TYR A 1229 -4.82 17.79 33.66
CA TYR A 1229 -5.77 18.89 33.83
C TYR A 1229 -6.98 18.53 34.71
N PHE A 1230 -7.45 17.28 34.66
CA PHE A 1230 -8.64 16.82 35.39
C PHE A 1230 -8.34 16.20 36.76
N LYS A 1231 -7.07 15.90 37.05
CA LYS A 1231 -6.63 15.36 38.35
C LYS A 1231 -6.57 16.49 39.39
#